data_AF-A0A093IRE6-F1
#
_entry.id   AF-A0A093IRE6-F1
#
_cell.length_a   1.000
_cell.length_b   1.000
_cell.length_c   1.000
_cell.angle_alpha   90.00
_cell.angle_beta   90.00
_cell.angle_gamma   90.00
#
_symmetry.space_group_name_H-M   'P 1'
#
loop_
_entity.id
_entity.type
_entity.pdbx_description
1 polymer ?
#
loop_
_entity_poly.entity_id
_entity_poly.type
_entity_poly.pdbx_seq_one_letter_code
_entity_poly.pdbx_strand_id
1 'polypeptide(L)'
;QHCFFFCRLTEPSGYLTDGPINYKYKTKCTWLIEGYPNAILRLRFNHFATECSWDHMYVYDGDSIYAPLIAVFSGLIVPEVRGNETVPEVVTTSGYALLHFFSDAAYNLTGFNIFYSINSCPNNCSEHGKCTTSVSVPSRVYCECDKYWKGEACDIPYCKANCGSPDHGYCDLTGEKLCVCNDSWQGPDCSLNVPSTESYWILPNVKPFSPSVGRASHKAVLHGKFMWVIGGYTFNYSSFQMVLNYNLESSIWNVVPVSKGPLQRYGHTLALYQEDIYMYGGKIETNNGNVTDELWIFNIHSQTWSTRTPAVLVHGQQYAVEGHSAHIVELDSRDVVMIIIFGYSAIYGYTSIVQEYYIRSNSWLVPETKGAIVQGGYGHTSVYDELTKSVYVHGGYKALPGNKYGLVDDLYRYEVNTRTWTILKESGFARYLHSAVLINGAMLIFGGNTHNDTSLSNGAKCFSADFLAYDIACDEWKILPKPNLHRDVNRFGHTAVVSNGSMYIFGGFSSVLLNDILVYKPPNCEAFRDEELCKNARPGIRCLWNKKHCESWESGHANNILRAKCPKKTAAADDRCYRYADCASCTANTNGCQWCDDKKCISANSNCIKNYTKCHVRNEQICNKLTSCKSCSLHLNCQWDQRQQECQALPAHLCGEGWSHIGDACLRINSSRESYDNAKLYCYNLSGNLASLTTSKEVEFVLDEIQKYTLQKISPWVGLRKINISYWGWDDMSPFTNTTLQWLPGEPNDSGFCAYLERAEVAGLKANPCTAMADGLVCEKPVVSPNQNARPCKKPCSLRTTCSNCTSNGMECMWCSSTKRCVDSNAYIISFPYGQCLEWQTATCSPQNCSGLRTCGQCLEQPGCGWCNDPSNTGKGQCLEGSSRGPMKPVSMHSNEMVLDASLCPKEKNYEWSFIQCPACQCNGHSTCINSNVCDHCKNLTTGKQCETCMPGYYGDPTNGGQC
;
A
#
# COMPACT_ATOMS: atom_id res chain seq x y z
N GLN A 1 -11.43 -30.82 17.92
CA GLN A 1 -11.05 -30.64 19.35
C GLN A 1 -10.99 -29.14 19.62
N HIS A 2 -11.66 -28.64 20.67
CA HIS A 2 -11.65 -27.20 21.04
C HIS A 2 -10.34 -26.84 21.72
N CYS A 3 -9.71 -25.73 21.32
CA CYS A 3 -8.42 -25.34 21.88
C CYS A 3 -8.59 -24.42 23.08
N PHE A 4 -7.97 -24.78 24.20
CA PHE A 4 -7.84 -23.92 25.37
C PHE A 4 -6.49 -23.20 25.42
N PHE A 5 -5.39 -23.76 24.84
CA PHE A 5 -4.08 -23.10 24.66
C PHE A 5 -3.22 -23.79 23.57
N PHE A 6 -2.85 -25.06 23.79
CA PHE A 6 -2.06 -25.87 22.85
C PHE A 6 -2.65 -27.29 22.75
N CYS A 7 -2.73 -27.87 21.55
CA CYS A 7 -3.23 -29.24 21.33
C CYS A 7 -2.28 -30.05 20.44
N ARG A 8 -1.91 -31.27 20.87
CA ARG A 8 -1.18 -32.25 20.06
C ARG A 8 -2.17 -33.25 19.46
N LEU A 9 -2.02 -33.53 18.17
CA LEU A 9 -2.86 -34.44 17.40
C LEU A 9 -1.99 -35.49 16.71
N THR A 10 -2.26 -36.76 16.98
CA THR A 10 -1.48 -37.92 16.45
C THR A 10 -2.34 -38.91 15.67
N GLU A 11 -3.65 -38.67 15.61
CA GLU A 11 -4.58 -39.53 14.87
C GLU A 11 -4.37 -39.37 13.35
N PRO A 12 -4.66 -40.40 12.52
CA PRO A 12 -4.46 -40.34 11.07
C PRO A 12 -5.31 -39.28 10.36
N SER A 13 -6.42 -38.86 10.98
CA SER A 13 -7.28 -37.79 10.50
C SER A 13 -8.11 -37.20 11.64
N GLY A 14 -8.60 -35.97 11.48
CA GLY A 14 -9.50 -35.36 12.46
C GLY A 14 -9.90 -33.92 12.11
N TYR A 15 -10.53 -33.24 13.06
CA TYR A 15 -11.04 -31.88 12.88
C TYR A 15 -10.49 -30.90 13.95
N LEU A 16 -10.10 -29.72 13.49
CA LEU A 16 -9.73 -28.56 14.29
C LEU A 16 -10.86 -27.52 14.20
N THR A 17 -11.32 -27.06 15.36
CA THR A 17 -12.47 -26.17 15.49
C THR A 17 -12.25 -25.21 16.66
N ASP A 18 -12.67 -23.96 16.52
CA ASP A 18 -12.63 -22.95 17.59
C ASP A 18 -13.76 -23.13 18.62
N GLY A 19 -14.92 -23.69 18.23
CA GLY A 19 -16.09 -23.73 19.11
C GLY A 19 -17.37 -24.14 18.37
N PRO A 20 -18.46 -24.42 19.09
CA PRO A 20 -19.81 -24.48 18.51
C PRO A 20 -20.45 -23.08 18.31
N ILE A 21 -19.80 -22.03 18.84
CA ILE A 21 -20.20 -20.63 18.78
C ILE A 21 -19.06 -19.83 18.14
N ASN A 22 -19.29 -18.55 17.85
CA ASN A 22 -18.25 -17.63 17.37
C ASN A 22 -16.97 -17.72 18.22
N TYR A 23 -15.80 -17.60 17.58
CA TYR A 23 -14.52 -17.66 18.28
C TYR A 23 -14.41 -16.56 19.34
N LYS A 24 -13.56 -16.79 20.35
CA LYS A 24 -13.35 -15.83 21.44
C LYS A 24 -12.33 -14.77 21.03
N TYR A 25 -12.56 -13.50 21.40
CA TYR A 25 -11.57 -12.42 21.24
C TYR A 25 -10.33 -12.64 22.12
N LYS A 26 -9.19 -12.04 21.73
CA LYS A 26 -7.87 -12.15 22.37
C LYS A 26 -7.43 -13.60 22.59
N THR A 27 -7.73 -14.47 21.64
CA THR A 27 -7.42 -15.89 21.73
C THR A 27 -6.13 -16.21 21.01
N LYS A 28 -5.30 -17.02 21.67
CA LYS A 28 -4.12 -17.65 21.07
C LYS A 28 -4.31 -19.15 21.16
N CYS A 29 -4.23 -19.84 20.02
CA CYS A 29 -4.41 -21.28 19.97
C CYS A 29 -3.37 -21.88 19.04
N THR A 30 -2.70 -22.93 19.49
CA THR A 30 -1.70 -23.62 18.67
C THR A 30 -2.02 -25.11 18.61
N TRP A 31 -1.99 -25.68 17.41
CA TRP A 31 -2.13 -27.11 17.18
C TRP A 31 -0.87 -27.65 16.54
N LEU A 32 -0.36 -28.76 17.07
CA LEU A 32 0.69 -29.55 16.44
C LEU A 32 0.10 -30.87 15.98
N ILE A 33 0.08 -31.08 14.67
CA ILE A 33 -0.28 -32.36 14.07
C ILE A 33 1.01 -33.10 13.75
N GLU A 34 1.13 -34.31 14.28
CA GLU A 34 2.29 -35.17 14.12
C GLU A 34 1.88 -36.44 13.36
N GLY A 35 2.48 -36.59 12.19
CA GLY A 35 2.40 -37.82 11.43
C GLY A 35 3.67 -38.65 11.57
N TYR A 36 4.09 -39.25 10.47
CA TYR A 36 5.33 -40.02 10.37
C TYR A 36 6.38 -39.23 9.60
N PRO A 37 7.69 -39.52 9.74
CA PRO A 37 8.72 -38.88 8.93
C PRO A 37 8.39 -38.93 7.43
N ASN A 38 8.42 -37.77 6.77
CA ASN A 38 8.07 -37.58 5.35
C ASN A 38 6.61 -37.87 4.97
N ALA A 39 5.69 -37.99 5.95
CA ALA A 39 4.28 -38.10 5.66
C ALA A 39 3.75 -36.79 5.05
N ILE A 40 2.80 -36.90 4.13
CA ILE A 40 2.07 -35.75 3.60
C ILE A 40 0.86 -35.51 4.50
N LEU A 41 0.77 -34.30 5.08
CA LEU A 41 -0.43 -33.87 5.78
C LEU A 41 -1.24 -32.93 4.88
N ARG A 42 -2.53 -33.20 4.73
CA ARG A 42 -3.46 -32.33 3.99
C ARG A 42 -4.42 -31.67 4.95
N LEU A 43 -4.54 -30.36 4.85
CA LEU A 43 -5.41 -29.50 5.65
C LEU A 43 -6.48 -28.91 4.74
N ARG A 44 -7.73 -29.31 4.94
CA ARG A 44 -8.89 -28.86 4.18
C ARG A 44 -9.73 -27.90 5.02
N PHE A 45 -9.90 -26.68 4.53
CA PHE A 45 -10.59 -25.60 5.23
C PHE A 45 -12.08 -25.63 4.88
N ASN A 46 -12.84 -26.56 5.47
CA ASN A 46 -14.26 -26.76 5.16
C ASN A 46 -15.13 -25.54 5.53
N HIS A 47 -14.72 -24.80 6.55
CA HIS A 47 -15.31 -23.52 6.96
C HIS A 47 -14.19 -22.62 7.46
N PHE A 48 -14.21 -21.34 7.08
CA PHE A 48 -13.26 -20.35 7.60
C PHE A 48 -13.83 -18.93 7.42
N ALA A 49 -14.15 -18.30 8.55
CA ALA A 49 -14.67 -16.95 8.67
C ALA A 49 -14.06 -16.27 9.91
N THR A 50 -13.05 -15.42 9.68
CA THR A 50 -12.39 -14.60 10.71
C THR A 50 -12.37 -13.13 10.29
N GLU A 51 -12.06 -12.21 11.21
CA GLU A 51 -11.90 -10.81 10.85
C GLU A 51 -10.75 -10.63 9.84
N CYS A 52 -11.05 -10.01 8.69
CA CYS A 52 -10.09 -9.83 7.61
C CYS A 52 -8.97 -8.87 8.00
N SER A 53 -7.71 -9.26 7.79
CA SER A 53 -6.50 -8.47 8.06
C SER A 53 -6.16 -8.26 9.55
N TRP A 54 -7.01 -8.73 10.48
CA TRP A 54 -6.80 -8.61 11.93
C TRP A 54 -6.59 -9.97 12.58
N ASP A 55 -7.42 -10.95 12.21
CA ASP A 55 -7.38 -12.31 12.76
C ASP A 55 -6.78 -13.30 11.77
N HIS A 56 -5.76 -14.04 12.23
CA HIS A 56 -4.89 -14.82 11.35
C HIS A 56 -4.72 -16.26 11.84
N MET A 57 -4.81 -17.20 10.91
CA MET A 57 -4.39 -18.60 11.08
C MET A 57 -3.13 -18.85 10.26
N TYR A 58 -2.02 -19.10 10.95
CA TYR A 58 -0.72 -19.42 10.38
C TYR A 58 -0.55 -20.93 10.26
N VAL A 59 -0.02 -21.41 9.14
CA VAL A 59 0.28 -22.82 8.89
C VAL A 59 1.74 -22.99 8.53
N TYR A 60 2.46 -23.78 9.34
CA TYR A 60 3.88 -24.07 9.16
C TYR A 60 4.09 -25.54 8.76
N ASP A 61 4.97 -25.79 7.79
CA ASP A 61 5.42 -27.13 7.40
C ASP A 61 6.54 -27.60 8.34
N GLY A 62 6.18 -27.94 9.58
CA GLY A 62 7.10 -28.44 10.58
C GLY A 62 6.54 -28.39 12.00
N ASP A 63 7.42 -28.50 12.98
CA ASP A 63 7.08 -28.75 14.38
C ASP A 63 7.17 -27.52 15.30
N SER A 64 7.37 -26.34 14.74
CA SER A 64 7.42 -25.05 15.43
C SER A 64 7.20 -23.87 14.47
N ILE A 65 7.09 -22.64 15.01
CA ILE A 65 7.03 -21.41 14.20
C ILE A 65 8.33 -21.08 13.47
N TYR A 66 9.42 -21.81 13.77
CA TYR A 66 10.70 -21.68 13.07
C TYR A 66 10.78 -22.52 11.81
N ALA A 67 9.77 -23.37 11.57
CA ALA A 67 9.63 -24.11 10.32
C ALA A 67 9.11 -23.20 9.18
N PRO A 68 9.19 -23.63 7.91
CA PRO A 68 8.67 -22.85 6.79
C PRO A 68 7.18 -22.52 6.94
N LEU A 69 6.84 -21.22 6.96
CA LEU A 69 5.47 -20.75 6.84
C LEU A 69 4.98 -20.98 5.41
N ILE A 70 3.83 -21.63 5.25
CA ILE A 70 3.30 -22.01 3.93
C ILE A 70 1.93 -21.39 3.62
N ALA A 71 1.17 -20.98 4.64
CA ALA A 71 -0.11 -20.30 4.46
C ALA A 71 -0.47 -19.40 5.65
N VAL A 72 -1.21 -18.34 5.36
CA VAL A 72 -1.79 -17.40 6.34
C VAL A 72 -3.24 -17.10 5.94
N PHE A 73 -4.20 -17.63 6.67
CA PHE A 73 -5.63 -17.43 6.41
C PHE A 73 -6.21 -16.29 7.26
N SER A 74 -7.07 -15.50 6.65
CA SER A 74 -7.80 -14.40 7.28
C SER A 74 -9.03 -14.04 6.43
N GLY A 75 -10.12 -13.60 7.06
CA GLY A 75 -11.36 -13.25 6.37
C GLY A 75 -12.29 -14.43 6.08
N LEU A 76 -13.31 -14.19 5.26
CA LEU A 76 -14.17 -15.24 4.74
C LEU A 76 -13.51 -15.93 3.53
N ILE A 77 -13.29 -17.24 3.62
CA ILE A 77 -12.68 -18.04 2.55
C ILE A 77 -13.72 -18.94 1.87
N VAL A 78 -14.51 -19.66 2.67
CA VAL A 78 -15.60 -20.52 2.20
C VAL A 78 -16.93 -19.89 2.63
N PRO A 79 -17.81 -19.47 1.71
CA PRO A 79 -19.07 -18.84 2.06
C PRO A 79 -20.02 -19.80 2.79
N GLU A 80 -20.83 -19.26 3.69
CA GLU A 80 -21.85 -20.02 4.43
C GLU A 80 -22.97 -20.58 3.53
N VAL A 81 -23.12 -20.02 2.32
CA VAL A 81 -24.06 -20.50 1.30
C VAL A 81 -23.35 -21.46 0.35
N ARG A 82 -23.86 -22.69 0.22
CA ARG A 82 -23.34 -23.69 -0.75
C ARG A 82 -23.37 -23.10 -2.17
N GLY A 83 -22.19 -22.84 -2.72
CA GLY A 83 -21.96 -22.49 -4.13
C GLY A 83 -20.92 -23.43 -4.75
N ASN A 84 -20.55 -23.17 -6.02
CA ASN A 84 -19.51 -23.91 -6.74
C ASN A 84 -18.08 -23.43 -6.40
N GLU A 85 -17.84 -22.98 -5.16
CA GLU A 85 -16.52 -22.48 -4.75
C GLU A 85 -15.62 -23.64 -4.31
N THR A 86 -14.35 -23.55 -4.67
CA THR A 86 -13.34 -24.56 -4.34
C THR A 86 -12.93 -24.45 -2.87
N VAL A 87 -12.96 -25.58 -2.16
CA VAL A 87 -12.51 -25.64 -0.77
C VAL A 87 -10.98 -25.59 -0.76
N PRO A 88 -10.35 -24.62 -0.07
CA PRO A 88 -8.89 -24.53 -0.01
C PRO A 88 -8.27 -25.74 0.69
N GLU A 89 -7.15 -26.21 0.13
CA GLU A 89 -6.32 -27.26 0.71
C GLU A 89 -4.87 -26.77 0.83
N VAL A 90 -4.24 -27.07 1.97
CA VAL A 90 -2.82 -26.80 2.22
C VAL A 90 -2.12 -28.11 2.55
N VAL A 91 -0.93 -28.30 1.99
CA VAL A 91 -0.17 -29.54 2.10
C VAL A 91 1.15 -29.29 2.81
N THR A 92 1.46 -30.10 3.82
CA THR A 92 2.78 -30.14 4.49
C THR A 92 3.50 -31.44 4.16
N THR A 93 4.83 -31.40 4.14
CA THR A 93 5.68 -32.50 3.66
C THR A 93 6.73 -32.97 4.67
N SER A 94 6.92 -32.22 5.76
CA SER A 94 7.87 -32.55 6.82
C SER A 94 7.43 -33.73 7.70
N GLY A 95 6.18 -34.19 7.58
CA GLY A 95 5.55 -35.11 8.54
C GLY A 95 4.93 -34.41 9.76
N TYR A 96 5.05 -33.09 9.84
CA TYR A 96 4.46 -32.25 10.89
C TYR A 96 3.66 -31.09 10.27
N ALA A 97 2.69 -30.59 11.01
CA ALA A 97 2.03 -29.32 10.71
C ALA A 97 1.76 -28.56 12.02
N LEU A 98 2.31 -27.35 12.15
CA LEU A 98 1.97 -26.45 13.23
C LEU A 98 0.97 -25.40 12.72
N LEU A 99 -0.18 -25.31 13.37
CA LEU A 99 -1.17 -24.27 13.11
C LEU A 99 -1.20 -23.32 14.30
N HIS A 100 -1.14 -22.01 14.07
CA HIS A 100 -1.24 -21.00 15.11
C HIS A 100 -2.32 -19.98 14.76
N PHE A 101 -3.32 -19.83 15.62
CA PHE A 101 -4.40 -18.86 15.50
C PHE A 101 -4.21 -17.73 16.49
N PHE A 102 -4.30 -16.50 15.99
CA PHE A 102 -4.31 -15.27 16.77
C PHE A 102 -5.56 -14.47 16.43
N SER A 103 -6.31 -14.06 17.47
CA SER A 103 -7.39 -13.09 17.33
C SER A 103 -7.15 -11.84 18.17
N ASP A 104 -7.61 -10.69 17.66
CA ASP A 104 -7.39 -9.39 18.27
C ASP A 104 -8.41 -9.07 19.39
N ALA A 105 -8.50 -7.80 19.81
CA ALA A 105 -9.37 -7.36 20.91
C ALA A 105 -10.83 -7.12 20.51
N ALA A 106 -11.18 -7.20 19.23
CA ALA A 106 -12.47 -6.84 18.68
C ALA A 106 -13.06 -8.01 17.86
N TYR A 107 -14.23 -7.76 17.25
CA TYR A 107 -15.03 -8.59 16.35
C TYR A 107 -14.74 -10.10 16.29
N ASN A 108 -15.77 -10.91 16.56
CA ASN A 108 -15.75 -12.33 16.29
C ASN A 108 -16.78 -12.76 15.25
N LEU A 109 -16.39 -13.73 14.42
CA LEU A 109 -17.23 -14.36 13.41
C LEU A 109 -17.39 -15.86 13.71
N THR A 110 -17.97 -16.61 12.78
CA THR A 110 -18.33 -18.03 12.93
C THR A 110 -17.14 -18.99 13.01
N GLY A 111 -15.89 -18.49 12.91
CA GLY A 111 -14.70 -19.26 13.20
C GLY A 111 -14.29 -20.20 12.06
N PHE A 112 -13.81 -21.39 12.39
CA PHE A 112 -13.26 -22.30 11.39
C PHE A 112 -13.49 -23.78 11.72
N ASN A 113 -13.59 -24.57 10.65
CA ASN A 113 -13.61 -26.02 10.69
C ASN A 113 -12.60 -26.57 9.69
N ILE A 114 -11.46 -27.04 10.19
CA ILE A 114 -10.35 -27.54 9.40
C ILE A 114 -10.29 -29.05 9.57
N PHE A 115 -10.38 -29.78 8.47
CA PHE A 115 -10.16 -31.23 8.45
C PHE A 115 -8.71 -31.51 8.10
N TYR A 116 -8.05 -32.40 8.84
CA TYR A 116 -6.71 -32.86 8.50
C TYR A 116 -6.71 -34.35 8.23
N SER A 117 -5.80 -34.77 7.34
CA SER A 117 -5.59 -36.20 7.03
C SER A 117 -4.13 -36.46 6.66
N ILE A 118 -3.62 -37.61 7.08
CA ILE A 118 -2.26 -38.07 6.78
C ILE A 118 -2.32 -39.01 5.57
N ASN A 119 -1.45 -38.79 4.58
CA ASN A 119 -1.27 -39.62 3.39
C ASN A 119 -2.58 -39.95 2.64
N SER A 120 -3.52 -39.00 2.58
CA SER A 120 -4.78 -39.16 1.83
C SER A 120 -4.71 -38.42 0.51
N CYS A 121 -5.25 -38.94 -0.60
CA CYS A 121 -5.22 -38.23 -1.88
C CYS A 121 -6.18 -37.03 -1.94
N PRO A 122 -5.86 -35.97 -2.71
CA PRO A 122 -6.71 -34.79 -2.82
C PRO A 122 -8.08 -35.16 -3.41
N ASN A 123 -9.16 -34.72 -2.78
CA ASN A 123 -10.56 -35.06 -3.12
C ASN A 123 -10.81 -36.56 -3.40
N ASN A 124 -10.03 -37.47 -2.82
CA ASN A 124 -10.08 -38.90 -3.13
C ASN A 124 -10.01 -39.19 -4.66
N CYS A 125 -9.19 -38.42 -5.38
CA CYS A 125 -9.03 -38.49 -6.83
C CYS A 125 -10.31 -38.20 -7.64
N SER A 126 -11.25 -37.45 -7.04
CA SER A 126 -12.49 -36.94 -7.67
C SER A 126 -13.31 -38.00 -8.40
N GLU A 127 -13.26 -39.25 -7.93
CA GLU A 127 -13.91 -40.42 -8.57
C GLU A 127 -13.43 -40.73 -10.00
N HIS A 128 -12.32 -40.11 -10.43
CA HIS A 128 -11.73 -40.22 -11.77
C HIS A 128 -10.26 -40.67 -11.71
N GLY A 129 -9.93 -41.46 -10.70
CA GLY A 129 -8.59 -42.01 -10.53
C GLY A 129 -8.48 -42.89 -9.30
N LYS A 130 -7.28 -43.43 -9.10
CA LYS A 130 -6.94 -44.27 -7.95
C LYS A 130 -5.85 -43.61 -7.13
N CYS A 131 -6.01 -43.64 -5.80
CA CYS A 131 -4.99 -43.16 -4.89
C CYS A 131 -3.88 -44.21 -4.76
N THR A 132 -2.69 -43.89 -5.23
CA THR A 132 -1.55 -44.81 -5.29
C THR A 132 -0.38 -44.27 -4.47
N THR A 133 0.41 -45.16 -3.87
CA THR A 133 1.64 -44.82 -3.16
C THR A 133 2.83 -44.73 -4.12
N SER A 134 3.66 -43.70 -3.94
CA SER A 134 4.89 -43.53 -4.71
C SER A 134 5.88 -44.65 -4.42
N VAL A 135 6.42 -45.24 -5.49
CA VAL A 135 7.49 -46.25 -5.43
C VAL A 135 8.83 -45.62 -5.04
N SER A 136 9.03 -44.32 -5.31
CA SER A 136 10.30 -43.62 -5.11
C SER A 136 10.48 -43.00 -3.73
N VAL A 137 9.38 -42.68 -3.03
CA VAL A 137 9.40 -42.12 -1.67
C VAL A 137 8.34 -42.88 -0.86
N PRO A 138 8.75 -43.77 0.07
CA PRO A 138 7.82 -44.48 0.94
C PRO A 138 6.89 -43.48 1.63
N SER A 139 5.59 -43.81 1.70
CA SER A 139 4.53 -43.00 2.33
C SER A 139 3.99 -41.80 1.52
N ARG A 140 4.56 -41.43 0.37
CA ARG A 140 3.98 -40.36 -0.47
C ARG A 140 2.80 -40.88 -1.28
N VAL A 141 1.64 -40.23 -1.23
CA VAL A 141 0.46 -40.60 -2.05
C VAL A 141 0.19 -39.59 -3.16
N TYR A 142 -0.30 -40.08 -4.30
CA TYR A 142 -0.73 -39.26 -5.44
C TYR A 142 -1.92 -39.92 -6.16
N CYS A 143 -2.67 -39.14 -6.93
CA CYS A 143 -3.73 -39.66 -7.77
C CYS A 143 -3.19 -40.13 -9.13
N GLU A 144 -3.41 -41.39 -9.44
CA GLU A 144 -3.27 -41.93 -10.78
C GLU A 144 -4.61 -41.75 -11.50
N CYS A 145 -4.68 -40.76 -12.38
CA CYS A 145 -5.93 -40.40 -13.05
C CYS A 145 -6.34 -41.41 -14.12
N ASP A 146 -7.64 -41.63 -14.22
CA ASP A 146 -8.26 -42.37 -15.30
C ASP A 146 -7.98 -41.69 -16.66
N LYS A 147 -8.13 -42.48 -17.72
CA LYS A 147 -7.95 -41.96 -19.08
C LYS A 147 -8.85 -40.75 -19.31
N TYR A 148 -8.29 -39.70 -19.92
CA TYR A 148 -8.93 -38.41 -20.19
C TYR A 148 -9.08 -37.45 -18.99
N TRP A 149 -8.53 -37.78 -17.81
CA TRP A 149 -8.52 -36.90 -16.64
C TRP A 149 -7.09 -36.57 -16.19
N LYS A 150 -6.87 -35.31 -15.80
CA LYS A 150 -5.61 -34.75 -15.28
C LYS A 150 -5.90 -33.87 -14.05
N GLY A 151 -4.83 -33.26 -13.52
CA GLY A 151 -4.86 -32.51 -12.27
C GLY A 151 -4.38 -33.35 -11.11
N GLU A 152 -3.99 -32.72 -9.99
CA GLU A 152 -3.54 -33.45 -8.80
C GLU A 152 -4.65 -34.30 -8.19
N ALA A 153 -5.91 -33.87 -8.36
CA ALA A 153 -7.12 -34.54 -7.88
C ALA A 153 -7.91 -35.26 -8.99
N CYS A 154 -7.39 -35.33 -10.22
CA CYS A 154 -8.09 -35.93 -11.38
C CYS A 154 -9.45 -35.27 -11.71
N ASP A 155 -9.59 -33.99 -11.41
CA ASP A 155 -10.80 -33.18 -11.56
C ASP A 155 -10.83 -32.38 -12.88
N ILE A 156 -9.74 -32.40 -13.65
CA ILE A 156 -9.62 -31.64 -14.89
C ILE A 156 -9.74 -32.60 -16.08
N PRO A 157 -10.78 -32.51 -16.92
CA PRO A 157 -10.83 -33.30 -18.15
C PRO A 157 -9.74 -32.82 -19.12
N TYR A 158 -9.15 -33.72 -19.91
CA TYR A 158 -8.14 -33.37 -20.92
C TYR A 158 -8.71 -32.33 -21.89
N CYS A 159 -9.93 -32.60 -22.36
CA CYS A 159 -10.57 -31.83 -23.42
C CYS A 159 -12.07 -31.73 -23.16
N LYS A 160 -12.56 -30.52 -22.95
CA LYS A 160 -13.99 -30.25 -22.87
C LYS A 160 -14.60 -30.34 -24.28
N ALA A 161 -15.80 -30.91 -24.39
CA ALA A 161 -16.52 -31.07 -25.66
C ALA A 161 -15.70 -31.73 -26.80
N ASN A 162 -14.70 -32.55 -26.47
CA ASN A 162 -13.77 -33.16 -27.42
C ASN A 162 -13.15 -32.16 -28.42
N CYS A 163 -12.93 -30.91 -27.99
CA CYS A 163 -12.36 -29.83 -28.81
C CYS A 163 -13.13 -29.53 -30.11
N GLY A 164 -14.43 -29.83 -30.16
CA GLY A 164 -15.22 -29.72 -31.39
C GLY A 164 -14.72 -30.63 -32.52
N SER A 165 -14.05 -31.74 -32.18
CA SER A 165 -13.53 -32.70 -33.14
C SER A 165 -14.64 -33.36 -33.96
N PRO A 166 -14.41 -33.58 -35.28
CA PRO A 166 -13.16 -33.36 -36.02
C PRO A 166 -12.98 -31.94 -36.59
N ASP A 167 -14.03 -31.13 -36.64
CA ASP A 167 -14.06 -29.92 -37.46
C ASP A 167 -13.25 -28.76 -36.86
N HIS A 168 -13.29 -28.60 -35.53
CA HIS A 168 -12.71 -27.42 -34.88
C HIS A 168 -11.31 -27.68 -34.30
N GLY A 169 -11.00 -28.93 -33.99
CA GLY A 169 -9.74 -29.33 -33.38
C GLY A 169 -9.72 -30.79 -32.98
N TYR A 170 -8.67 -31.17 -32.25
CA TYR A 170 -8.53 -32.51 -31.71
C TYR A 170 -7.98 -32.47 -30.28
N CYS A 171 -8.26 -33.53 -29.53
CA CYS A 171 -7.75 -33.69 -28.18
C CYS A 171 -6.36 -34.34 -28.20
N ASP A 172 -5.31 -33.61 -27.79
CA ASP A 172 -4.00 -34.23 -27.58
C ASP A 172 -4.02 -35.08 -26.31
N LEU A 173 -3.72 -36.36 -26.43
CA LEU A 173 -3.70 -37.32 -25.32
C LEU A 173 -2.29 -37.59 -24.77
N THR A 174 -1.25 -37.12 -25.47
CA THR A 174 0.15 -37.51 -25.25
C THR A 174 1.04 -36.37 -24.77
N GLY A 175 0.83 -35.16 -25.28
CA GLY A 175 1.59 -33.97 -24.91
C GLY A 175 1.02 -33.29 -23.67
N GLU A 176 0.51 -32.06 -23.82
CA GLU A 176 0.03 -31.24 -22.68
C GLU A 176 -1.40 -31.59 -22.21
N LYS A 177 -1.99 -32.63 -22.82
CA LYS A 177 -3.31 -33.18 -22.47
C LYS A 177 -4.41 -32.12 -22.56
N LEU A 178 -4.44 -31.37 -23.66
CA LEU A 178 -5.30 -30.21 -23.88
C LEU A 178 -5.80 -30.13 -25.32
N CYS A 179 -6.77 -29.25 -25.56
CA CYS A 179 -7.31 -29.03 -26.90
C CYS A 179 -6.31 -28.33 -27.81
N VAL A 180 -6.10 -28.91 -29.00
CA VAL A 180 -5.36 -28.30 -30.09
C VAL A 180 -6.36 -27.89 -31.16
N CYS A 181 -6.49 -26.57 -31.36
CA CYS A 181 -7.45 -26.01 -32.30
C CYS A 181 -6.86 -25.93 -33.70
N ASN A 182 -7.71 -26.14 -34.71
CA ASN A 182 -7.39 -25.85 -36.10
C ASN A 182 -7.25 -24.33 -36.30
N ASP A 183 -6.55 -23.87 -37.35
CA ASP A 183 -6.16 -22.45 -37.55
C ASP A 183 -7.31 -21.43 -37.48
N SER A 184 -8.56 -21.84 -37.76
CA SER A 184 -9.75 -20.98 -37.71
C SER A 184 -10.45 -20.95 -36.35
N TRP A 185 -9.97 -21.70 -35.37
CA TRP A 185 -10.61 -21.90 -34.07
C TRP A 185 -9.65 -21.62 -32.92
N GLN A 186 -10.20 -21.20 -31.78
CA GLN A 186 -9.47 -20.88 -30.55
C GLN A 186 -10.35 -21.08 -29.31
N GLY A 187 -9.81 -20.74 -28.15
CA GLY A 187 -10.47 -20.95 -26.86
C GLY A 187 -10.06 -22.28 -26.21
N PRO A 188 -10.44 -22.48 -24.94
CA PRO A 188 -10.04 -23.66 -24.16
C PRO A 188 -10.60 -24.98 -24.70
N ASP A 189 -11.67 -24.94 -25.50
CA ASP A 189 -12.35 -26.09 -26.09
C ASP A 189 -12.55 -25.97 -27.62
N CYS A 190 -11.80 -25.06 -28.27
CA CYS A 190 -11.89 -24.79 -29.71
C CYS A 190 -13.30 -24.41 -30.20
N SER A 191 -14.10 -23.77 -29.34
CA SER A 191 -15.46 -23.34 -29.67
C SER A 191 -15.55 -21.96 -30.31
N LEU A 192 -14.47 -21.17 -30.27
CA LEU A 192 -14.46 -19.78 -30.70
C LEU A 192 -13.75 -19.62 -32.05
N ASN A 193 -14.28 -18.75 -32.93
CA ASN A 193 -13.65 -18.46 -34.22
C ASN A 193 -12.39 -17.58 -34.08
N VAL A 194 -11.48 -17.64 -35.05
CA VAL A 194 -10.38 -16.68 -35.22
C VAL A 194 -10.67 -15.79 -36.43
N PRO A 195 -10.89 -14.47 -36.26
CA PRO A 195 -11.01 -13.71 -35.01
C PRO A 195 -12.37 -13.93 -34.29
N SER A 196 -12.43 -13.69 -32.96
CA SER A 196 -13.63 -13.90 -32.13
C SER A 196 -14.22 -12.59 -31.60
N THR A 197 -15.55 -12.53 -31.50
CA THR A 197 -16.29 -11.48 -30.76
C THR A 197 -16.40 -11.76 -29.26
N GLU A 198 -15.95 -12.93 -28.80
CA GLU A 198 -16.00 -13.36 -27.41
C GLU A 198 -14.62 -13.38 -26.76
N SER A 199 -14.59 -13.09 -25.46
CA SER A 199 -13.39 -13.17 -24.65
C SER A 199 -13.34 -14.47 -23.84
N TYR A 200 -12.14 -14.86 -23.43
CA TYR A 200 -11.96 -16.06 -22.62
C TYR A 200 -10.72 -15.97 -21.73
N TRP A 201 -10.72 -16.83 -20.71
CA TRP A 201 -9.63 -16.98 -19.76
C TRP A 201 -8.91 -18.31 -19.96
N ILE A 202 -7.61 -18.30 -19.72
CA ILE A 202 -6.76 -19.48 -19.76
C ILE A 202 -5.93 -19.51 -18.48
N LEU A 203 -5.80 -20.71 -17.91
CA LEU A 203 -4.81 -21.02 -16.90
C LEU A 203 -3.79 -21.97 -17.52
N PRO A 204 -2.65 -21.47 -18.03
CA PRO A 204 -1.62 -22.32 -18.61
C PRO A 204 -1.03 -23.27 -17.57
N ASN A 205 -0.64 -24.47 -18.02
CA ASN A 205 0.06 -25.41 -17.17
C ASN A 205 1.47 -24.88 -16.89
N VAL A 206 1.76 -24.56 -15.62
CA VAL A 206 3.13 -24.26 -15.21
C VAL A 206 3.87 -25.59 -15.04
N LYS A 207 4.99 -25.77 -15.75
CA LYS A 207 5.78 -27.00 -15.66
C LYS A 207 6.27 -27.21 -14.22
N PRO A 208 6.12 -28.42 -13.63
CA PRO A 208 6.34 -28.67 -12.20
C PRO A 208 7.80 -28.50 -11.72
N PHE A 209 8.77 -28.46 -12.64
CA PHE A 209 10.19 -28.22 -12.35
C PHE A 209 10.61 -26.75 -12.54
N SER A 210 9.65 -25.84 -12.65
CA SER A 210 9.88 -24.43 -12.85
C SER A 210 10.35 -23.75 -11.55
N PRO A 211 11.38 -22.88 -11.59
CA PRO A 211 11.88 -22.15 -10.41
C PRO A 211 10.91 -21.09 -9.84
N SER A 212 9.67 -21.02 -10.34
CA SER A 212 8.68 -20.03 -9.94
C SER A 212 8.16 -20.31 -8.52
N VAL A 213 8.78 -19.66 -7.54
CA VAL A 213 8.32 -19.60 -6.15
C VAL A 213 7.23 -18.54 -6.04
N GLY A 214 6.15 -18.86 -5.32
CA GLY A 214 5.03 -17.96 -5.10
C GLY A 214 5.46 -16.64 -4.48
N ARG A 215 4.90 -15.53 -4.99
CA ARG A 215 5.26 -14.17 -4.54
C ARG A 215 4.15 -13.14 -4.76
N ALA A 216 4.12 -12.12 -3.91
CA ALA A 216 3.17 -11.01 -3.98
C ALA A 216 3.88 -9.65 -3.85
N SER A 217 3.23 -8.54 -4.23
CA SER A 217 3.81 -7.18 -4.28
C SER A 217 5.15 -7.09 -5.02
N HIS A 218 5.35 -7.96 -6.00
CA HIS A 218 6.39 -7.84 -7.01
C HIS A 218 5.90 -6.94 -8.15
N LYS A 219 6.80 -6.59 -9.07
CA LYS A 219 6.43 -5.95 -10.32
C LYS A 219 7.00 -6.70 -11.50
N ALA A 220 6.29 -6.62 -12.62
CA ALA A 220 6.76 -7.14 -13.88
C ALA A 220 6.68 -6.09 -14.98
N VAL A 221 7.58 -6.23 -15.94
CA VAL A 221 7.61 -5.45 -17.19
C VAL A 221 7.82 -6.41 -18.36
N LEU A 222 7.29 -6.04 -19.52
CA LEU A 222 7.46 -6.82 -20.74
C LEU A 222 8.59 -6.23 -21.58
N HIS A 223 9.53 -7.07 -22.00
CA HIS A 223 10.54 -6.70 -23.00
C HIS A 223 10.70 -7.85 -24.01
N GLY A 224 10.34 -7.59 -25.27
CA GLY A 224 10.22 -8.63 -26.30
C GLY A 224 9.23 -9.72 -25.89
N LYS A 225 9.68 -10.97 -25.90
CA LYS A 225 8.88 -12.14 -25.49
C LYS A 225 8.99 -12.51 -24.01
N PHE A 226 9.76 -11.75 -23.24
CA PHE A 226 10.05 -12.05 -21.84
C PHE A 226 9.27 -11.12 -20.92
N MET A 227 8.51 -11.70 -20.01
CA MET A 227 7.99 -11.02 -18.84
C MET A 227 9.04 -11.09 -17.74
N TRP A 228 9.65 -9.95 -17.42
CA TRP A 228 10.66 -9.82 -16.37
C TRP A 228 9.96 -9.55 -15.05
N VAL A 229 10.19 -10.38 -14.04
CA VAL A 229 9.60 -10.26 -12.70
C VAL A 229 10.69 -9.98 -11.68
N ILE A 230 10.58 -8.86 -10.98
CA ILE A 230 11.60 -8.41 -10.03
C ILE A 230 11.00 -8.22 -8.64
N GLY A 231 11.74 -8.70 -7.63
CA GLY A 231 11.42 -8.61 -6.22
C GLY A 231 10.12 -9.33 -5.82
N GLY A 232 9.49 -8.84 -4.76
CA GLY A 232 8.27 -9.41 -4.19
C GLY A 232 8.44 -9.95 -2.78
N TYR A 233 7.32 -10.09 -2.08
CA TYR A 233 7.21 -10.71 -0.78
C TYR A 233 7.10 -12.23 -0.93
N THR A 234 7.84 -12.96 -0.12
CA THR A 234 7.72 -14.41 0.06
C THR A 234 7.79 -14.77 1.53
N PHE A 235 7.29 -15.94 1.91
CA PHE A 235 7.40 -16.43 3.29
C PHE A 235 8.82 -16.88 3.65
N ASN A 236 9.61 -17.32 2.67
CA ASN A 236 10.97 -17.80 2.90
C ASN A 236 11.96 -17.17 1.92
N TYR A 237 12.86 -16.34 2.44
CA TYR A 237 13.85 -15.64 1.63
C TYR A 237 15.15 -16.42 1.38
N SER A 238 15.36 -17.59 2.01
CA SER A 238 16.58 -18.40 1.83
C SER A 238 16.83 -18.83 0.37
N SER A 239 15.76 -19.08 -0.39
CA SER A 239 15.81 -19.46 -1.80
C SER A 239 15.31 -18.34 -2.75
N PHE A 240 15.17 -17.12 -2.23
CA PHE A 240 14.59 -16.02 -2.97
C PHE A 240 15.42 -15.60 -4.17
N GLN A 241 14.76 -15.55 -5.33
CA GLN A 241 15.34 -15.04 -6.56
C GLN A 241 14.82 -13.62 -6.81
N MET A 242 15.74 -12.66 -6.87
CA MET A 242 15.42 -11.25 -7.09
C MET A 242 14.93 -10.98 -8.51
N VAL A 243 15.50 -11.65 -9.52
CA VAL A 243 15.16 -11.45 -10.94
C VAL A 243 14.80 -12.80 -11.58
N LEU A 244 13.58 -12.86 -12.12
CA LEU A 244 13.07 -13.97 -12.91
C LEU A 244 12.65 -13.45 -14.29
N ASN A 245 12.70 -14.30 -15.30
CA ASN A 245 12.00 -14.03 -16.56
C ASN A 245 11.15 -15.22 -16.98
N TYR A 246 10.00 -14.93 -17.59
CA TYR A 246 9.10 -15.90 -18.18
C TYR A 246 9.01 -15.66 -19.68
N ASN A 247 9.35 -16.68 -20.46
CA ASN A 247 9.18 -16.66 -21.91
C ASN A 247 7.71 -16.98 -22.24
N LEU A 248 7.00 -15.99 -22.79
CA LEU A 248 5.57 -16.09 -23.11
C LEU A 248 5.27 -17.04 -24.28
N GLU A 249 6.23 -17.32 -25.15
CA GLU A 249 6.08 -18.23 -26.30
C GLU A 249 6.27 -19.70 -25.87
N SER A 250 7.32 -19.97 -25.10
CA SER A 250 7.69 -21.34 -24.71
C SER A 250 7.12 -21.78 -23.36
N SER A 251 6.50 -20.85 -22.63
CA SER A 251 5.98 -21.04 -21.28
C SER A 251 7.02 -21.55 -20.27
N ILE A 252 8.26 -21.06 -20.35
CA ILE A 252 9.37 -21.47 -19.49
C ILE A 252 9.84 -20.30 -18.63
N TRP A 253 10.07 -20.58 -17.35
CA TRP A 253 10.70 -19.67 -16.39
C TRP A 253 12.20 -19.89 -16.32
N ASN A 254 12.95 -18.80 -16.24
CA ASN A 254 14.38 -18.83 -15.95
C ASN A 254 14.71 -17.94 -14.74
N VAL A 255 15.65 -18.40 -13.93
CA VAL A 255 16.29 -17.58 -12.90
C VAL A 255 17.43 -16.81 -13.54
N VAL A 256 17.52 -15.51 -13.25
CA VAL A 256 18.61 -14.67 -13.74
C VAL A 256 19.61 -14.46 -12.61
N PRO A 257 20.77 -15.15 -12.64
CA PRO A 257 21.75 -15.06 -11.57
C PRO A 257 22.38 -13.65 -11.57
N VAL A 258 22.29 -12.97 -10.43
CA VAL A 258 22.87 -11.63 -10.24
C VAL A 258 23.96 -11.68 -9.19
N SER A 259 25.17 -11.20 -9.53
CA SER A 259 26.35 -11.26 -8.65
C SER A 259 26.34 -10.19 -7.55
N LYS A 260 25.80 -9.00 -7.87
CA LYS A 260 25.58 -7.87 -6.96
C LYS A 260 24.30 -7.16 -7.36
N GLY A 261 23.59 -6.59 -6.39
CA GLY A 261 22.34 -5.91 -6.65
C GLY A 261 21.64 -5.43 -5.39
N PRO A 262 20.41 -4.93 -5.56
CA PRO A 262 19.57 -4.48 -4.45
C PRO A 262 19.23 -5.62 -3.48
N LEU A 263 19.04 -5.26 -2.21
CA LEU A 263 18.44 -6.15 -1.21
C LEU A 263 17.00 -6.53 -1.57
N GLN A 264 16.55 -7.68 -1.07
CA GLN A 264 15.20 -8.19 -1.31
C GLN A 264 14.14 -7.20 -0.82
N ARG A 265 13.12 -6.95 -1.66
CA ARG A 265 12.11 -5.93 -1.39
C ARG A 265 10.80 -6.18 -2.14
N TYR A 266 9.74 -5.57 -1.65
CA TYR A 266 8.40 -5.58 -2.27
C TYR A 266 7.76 -4.20 -2.23
N GLY A 267 6.66 -4.02 -2.94
CA GLY A 267 5.95 -2.74 -3.01
C GLY A 267 6.75 -1.63 -3.72
N HIS A 268 7.78 -1.99 -4.47
CA HIS A 268 8.55 -1.10 -5.33
C HIS A 268 7.86 -0.96 -6.70
N THR A 269 8.38 -0.09 -7.55
CA THR A 269 7.96 0.03 -8.95
C THR A 269 9.07 -0.32 -9.91
N LEU A 270 8.67 -0.73 -11.13
CA LEU A 270 9.56 -0.94 -12.26
C LEU A 270 9.05 -0.11 -13.43
N ALA A 271 9.98 0.49 -14.15
CA ALA A 271 9.68 1.24 -15.36
C ALA A 271 10.74 0.90 -16.42
N LEU A 272 10.31 0.40 -17.57
CA LEU A 272 11.20 -0.01 -18.66
C LEU A 272 11.46 1.18 -19.58
N TYR A 273 12.73 1.47 -19.84
CA TYR A 273 13.14 2.40 -20.88
C TYR A 273 14.30 1.79 -21.68
N GLN A 274 14.06 1.56 -22.98
CA GLN A 274 15.03 0.89 -23.86
C GLN A 274 15.41 -0.51 -23.32
N GLU A 275 16.69 -0.74 -23.03
CA GLU A 275 17.25 -1.99 -22.50
C GLU A 275 17.41 -2.00 -20.97
N ASP A 276 16.96 -0.94 -20.30
CA ASP A 276 17.16 -0.71 -18.87
C ASP A 276 15.83 -0.73 -18.11
N ILE A 277 15.78 -1.52 -17.04
CA ILE A 277 14.67 -1.55 -16.09
C ILE A 277 15.03 -0.69 -14.88
N TYR A 278 14.31 0.39 -14.68
CA TYR A 278 14.45 1.30 -13.54
C TYR A 278 13.57 0.80 -12.39
N MET A 279 14.18 0.54 -11.23
CA MET A 279 13.50 0.14 -10.01
C MET A 279 13.61 1.23 -8.96
N TYR A 280 12.46 1.70 -8.46
CA TYR A 280 12.42 2.76 -7.44
C TYR A 280 11.71 2.32 -6.16
N GLY A 281 12.33 2.65 -5.03
CA GLY A 281 11.76 2.56 -3.70
C GLY A 281 11.33 1.15 -3.27
N GLY A 282 10.18 1.09 -2.60
CA GLY A 282 9.66 -0.13 -1.96
C GLY A 282 10.23 -0.35 -0.57
N LYS A 283 9.92 -1.52 0.00
CA LYS A 283 10.28 -1.88 1.36
C LYS A 283 11.27 -3.03 1.38
N ILE A 284 12.42 -2.80 2.00
CA ILE A 284 13.50 -3.76 2.13
C ILE A 284 13.17 -4.75 3.25
N GLU A 285 13.19 -6.03 2.93
CA GLU A 285 12.91 -7.08 3.91
C GLU A 285 14.18 -7.43 4.71
N THR A 286 14.45 -6.63 5.73
CA THR A 286 15.48 -6.83 6.74
C THR A 286 14.87 -6.63 8.13
N ASN A 287 15.59 -6.96 9.21
CA ASN A 287 15.11 -6.81 10.58
C ASN A 287 14.60 -5.39 10.94
N ASN A 288 15.04 -4.35 10.21
CA ASN A 288 14.58 -2.97 10.43
C ASN A 288 13.42 -2.58 9.49
N GLY A 289 13.20 -3.30 8.38
CA GLY A 289 12.06 -3.16 7.48
C GLY A 289 11.83 -1.74 6.94
N ASN A 290 12.85 -1.16 6.30
CA ASN A 290 12.85 0.22 5.86
C ASN A 290 12.22 0.41 4.46
N VAL A 291 11.35 1.41 4.36
CA VAL A 291 10.96 2.00 3.07
C VAL A 291 12.13 2.84 2.56
N THR A 292 12.48 2.67 1.28
CA THR A 292 13.68 3.26 0.68
C THR A 292 13.33 4.21 -0.46
N ASP A 293 14.27 5.10 -0.78
CA ASP A 293 14.30 5.99 -1.95
C ASP A 293 15.39 5.56 -2.96
N GLU A 294 15.99 4.37 -2.80
CA GLU A 294 17.00 3.88 -3.72
C GLU A 294 16.46 3.76 -5.15
N LEU A 295 17.25 4.24 -6.12
CA LEU A 295 17.03 4.07 -7.55
C LEU A 295 18.08 3.11 -8.12
N TRP A 296 17.61 1.97 -8.61
CA TRP A 296 18.42 0.92 -9.22
C TRP A 296 18.08 0.77 -10.69
N ILE A 297 19.08 0.48 -11.51
CA ILE A 297 18.91 0.21 -12.94
C ILE A 297 19.45 -1.19 -13.23
N PHE A 298 18.61 -2.03 -13.81
CA PHE A 298 18.99 -3.35 -14.30
C PHE A 298 19.08 -3.32 -15.81
N ASN A 299 20.27 -3.55 -16.35
CA ASN A 299 20.46 -3.70 -17.78
C ASN A 299 20.13 -5.13 -18.22
N ILE A 300 19.20 -5.28 -19.15
CA ILE A 300 18.69 -6.59 -19.58
C ILE A 300 19.76 -7.40 -20.31
N HIS A 301 20.59 -6.75 -21.13
CA HIS A 301 21.60 -7.42 -21.95
C HIS A 301 22.77 -7.96 -21.11
N SER A 302 23.35 -7.11 -20.26
CA SER A 302 24.46 -7.51 -19.39
C SER A 302 24.01 -8.26 -18.13
N GLN A 303 22.71 -8.21 -17.79
CA GLN A 303 22.13 -8.79 -16.57
C GLN A 303 22.79 -8.26 -15.29
N THR A 304 23.15 -6.97 -15.28
CA THR A 304 23.84 -6.32 -14.16
C THR A 304 23.03 -5.17 -13.58
N TRP A 305 23.10 -5.04 -12.26
CA TRP A 305 22.56 -3.90 -11.52
C TRP A 305 23.57 -2.75 -11.42
N SER A 306 23.05 -1.52 -11.51
CA SER A 306 23.77 -0.30 -11.13
C SER A 306 22.88 0.58 -10.26
N THR A 307 23.46 1.31 -9.32
CA THR A 307 22.75 2.28 -8.50
C THR A 307 22.92 3.68 -9.06
N ARG A 308 21.89 4.51 -8.95
CA ARG A 308 21.94 5.93 -9.32
C ARG A 308 21.54 6.80 -8.14
N THR A 309 22.30 7.88 -7.95
CA THR A 309 21.95 8.95 -7.01
C THR A 309 21.57 10.18 -7.84
N PRO A 310 20.28 10.53 -7.92
CA PRO A 310 19.82 11.71 -8.63
C PRO A 310 20.28 13.01 -7.97
N ALA A 311 20.54 14.04 -8.77
CA ALA A 311 20.70 15.40 -8.26
C ALA A 311 19.33 16.02 -7.97
N VAL A 312 19.06 16.37 -6.72
CA VAL A 312 17.78 16.97 -6.32
C VAL A 312 17.81 18.47 -6.63
N LEU A 313 16.92 18.92 -7.50
CA LEU A 313 16.82 20.34 -7.90
C LEU A 313 16.02 21.15 -6.85
N VAL A 314 16.32 22.45 -6.78
CA VAL A 314 15.82 23.48 -5.81
C VAL A 314 14.44 23.17 -5.20
N HIS A 315 14.33 23.29 -3.86
CA HIS A 315 13.13 23.02 -3.03
C HIS A 315 12.54 21.60 -3.07
N GLY A 316 13.16 20.64 -3.76
CA GLY A 316 12.75 19.24 -3.75
C GLY A 316 13.32 18.43 -2.59
N GLN A 317 12.52 17.50 -2.06
CA GLN A 317 13.00 16.35 -1.28
C GLN A 317 12.59 15.08 -2.03
N GLN A 318 13.51 14.11 -2.14
CA GLN A 318 13.20 12.79 -2.64
C GLN A 318 12.47 11.99 -1.56
N TYR A 319 11.31 11.41 -1.89
CA TYR A 319 10.48 10.69 -0.92
C TYR A 319 10.67 9.18 -1.07
N ALA A 320 11.12 8.56 0.03
CA ALA A 320 11.09 7.12 0.19
C ALA A 320 9.64 6.64 0.32
N VAL A 321 9.19 5.83 -0.64
CA VAL A 321 7.79 5.38 -0.75
C VAL A 321 7.68 3.90 -1.13
N GLU A 322 6.63 3.25 -0.62
CA GLU A 322 6.19 1.90 -1.01
C GLU A 322 4.71 1.90 -1.45
N GLY A 323 4.33 0.88 -2.22
CA GLY A 323 2.96 0.74 -2.76
C GLY A 323 2.56 1.87 -3.71
N HIS A 324 3.55 2.52 -4.33
CA HIS A 324 3.38 3.56 -5.34
C HIS A 324 3.29 2.95 -6.74
N SER A 325 3.02 3.79 -7.74
CA SER A 325 3.08 3.40 -9.16
C SER A 325 4.04 4.30 -9.92
N ALA A 326 4.59 3.80 -11.04
CA ALA A 326 5.52 4.56 -11.85
C ALA A 326 5.40 4.25 -13.34
N HIS A 327 5.67 5.25 -14.18
CA HIS A 327 5.61 5.16 -15.65
C HIS A 327 6.77 5.94 -16.28
N ILE A 328 7.29 5.44 -17.40
CA ILE A 328 8.16 6.24 -18.28
C ILE A 328 7.28 7.00 -19.25
N VAL A 329 7.52 8.30 -19.37
CA VAL A 329 6.79 9.18 -20.28
C VAL A 329 7.76 10.08 -21.03
N GLU A 330 7.37 10.47 -22.24
CA GLU A 330 8.05 11.52 -23.01
C GLU A 330 7.19 12.79 -22.97
N LEU A 331 7.80 13.87 -22.46
CA LEU A 331 7.19 15.20 -22.41
C LEU A 331 7.22 15.87 -23.81
N ASP A 332 6.42 16.92 -24.00
CA ASP A 332 6.45 17.73 -25.23
C ASP A 332 7.83 18.38 -25.49
N SER A 333 8.63 18.58 -24.43
CA SER A 333 10.03 19.03 -24.52
C SER A 333 10.98 17.96 -25.08
N ARG A 334 10.49 16.73 -25.31
CA ARG A 334 11.25 15.51 -25.64
C ARG A 334 12.12 14.98 -24.51
N ASP A 335 11.94 15.49 -23.30
CA ASP A 335 12.55 14.91 -22.12
C ASP A 335 11.86 13.60 -21.75
N VAL A 336 12.66 12.60 -21.40
CA VAL A 336 12.15 11.32 -20.91
C VAL A 336 12.22 11.34 -19.39
N VAL A 337 11.05 11.15 -18.79
CA VAL A 337 10.85 11.27 -17.35
C VAL A 337 10.22 9.99 -16.82
N MET A 338 10.76 9.49 -15.72
CA MET A 338 10.07 8.50 -14.89
C MET A 338 9.20 9.26 -13.89
N ILE A 339 7.88 9.09 -13.98
CA ILE A 339 6.92 9.67 -13.05
C ILE A 339 6.60 8.66 -11.98
N ILE A 340 6.66 9.07 -10.71
CA ILE A 340 6.29 8.29 -9.53
C ILE A 340 5.06 8.93 -8.91
N ILE A 341 4.00 8.15 -8.72
CA ILE A 341 2.70 8.63 -8.22
C ILE A 341 2.41 8.02 -6.84
N PHE A 342 2.21 8.91 -5.86
CA PHE A 342 1.72 8.60 -4.50
C PHE A 342 2.59 7.57 -3.76
N GLY A 343 1.98 6.82 -2.84
CA GLY A 343 2.61 5.79 -2.02
C GLY A 343 2.49 6.06 -0.52
N TYR A 344 3.03 5.15 0.28
CA TYR A 344 3.17 5.31 1.71
C TYR A 344 4.64 5.53 2.07
N SER A 345 4.88 6.50 2.95
CA SER A 345 6.19 6.76 3.55
C SER A 345 6.13 6.55 5.05
N ALA A 346 7.10 5.82 5.58
CA ALA A 346 7.21 5.58 7.02
C ALA A 346 7.48 6.86 7.85
N ILE A 347 7.83 7.97 7.19
CA ILE A 347 8.09 9.28 7.81
C ILE A 347 6.97 10.28 7.48
N TYR A 348 6.50 10.28 6.23
CA TYR A 348 5.57 11.30 5.71
C TYR A 348 4.11 10.82 5.65
N GLY A 349 3.82 9.55 5.99
CA GLY A 349 2.50 8.97 5.91
C GLY A 349 2.06 8.67 4.48
N TYR A 350 0.75 8.70 4.23
CA TYR A 350 0.19 8.56 2.89
C TYR A 350 0.47 9.83 2.08
N THR A 351 1.13 9.68 0.93
CA THR A 351 1.55 10.80 0.09
C THR A 351 0.59 11.01 -1.08
N SER A 352 0.30 12.27 -1.39
CA SER A 352 -0.42 12.71 -2.60
C SER A 352 0.52 13.33 -3.64
N ILE A 353 1.82 13.10 -3.48
CA ILE A 353 2.89 13.77 -4.23
C ILE A 353 3.18 13.02 -5.53
N VAL A 354 3.44 13.78 -6.59
CA VAL A 354 4.03 13.29 -7.84
C VAL A 354 5.52 13.61 -7.80
N GLN A 355 6.38 12.65 -8.14
CA GLN A 355 7.83 12.85 -8.27
C GLN A 355 8.25 12.58 -9.71
N GLU A 356 9.16 13.38 -10.24
CA GLU A 356 9.67 13.29 -11.61
C GLU A 356 11.19 13.06 -11.58
N TYR A 357 11.63 11.94 -12.15
CA TYR A 357 13.05 11.65 -12.40
C TYR A 357 13.37 11.81 -13.87
N TYR A 358 14.19 12.81 -14.18
CA TYR A 358 14.66 13.09 -15.54
C TYR A 358 15.84 12.18 -15.87
N ILE A 359 15.62 11.24 -16.79
CA ILE A 359 16.56 10.16 -17.05
C ILE A 359 17.88 10.69 -17.65
N ARG A 360 17.79 11.63 -18.59
CA ARG A 360 18.98 12.14 -19.30
C ARG A 360 19.88 13.01 -18.43
N SER A 361 19.29 13.88 -17.62
CA SER A 361 20.02 14.80 -16.74
C SER A 361 20.35 14.20 -15.37
N ASN A 362 19.81 13.03 -15.04
CA ASN A 362 19.90 12.40 -13.72
C ASN A 362 19.44 13.37 -12.59
N SER A 363 18.33 14.07 -12.81
CA SER A 363 17.80 15.05 -11.86
C SER A 363 16.42 14.66 -11.33
N TRP A 364 16.17 14.98 -10.06
CA TRP A 364 14.90 14.71 -9.37
C TRP A 364 14.15 16.01 -9.08
N LEU A 365 12.83 16.00 -9.32
CA LEU A 365 11.94 17.14 -9.10
C LEU A 365 10.62 16.67 -8.47
N VAL A 366 10.04 17.52 -7.63
CA VAL A 366 8.65 17.40 -7.19
C VAL A 366 7.86 18.54 -7.83
N PRO A 367 7.12 18.30 -8.92
CA PRO A 367 6.39 19.35 -9.62
C PRO A 367 5.18 19.85 -8.83
N GLU A 368 4.87 21.15 -8.96
CA GLU A 368 3.56 21.67 -8.59
C GLU A 368 2.49 21.13 -9.54
N THR A 369 1.33 20.77 -8.97
CA THR A 369 0.21 20.21 -9.72
C THR A 369 -0.99 21.16 -9.70
N LYS A 370 -1.81 21.09 -10.76
CA LYS A 370 -2.98 21.94 -10.96
C LYS A 370 -4.25 21.11 -11.05
N GLY A 371 -5.41 21.76 -11.04
CA GLY A 371 -6.70 21.09 -11.19
C GLY A 371 -7.22 20.54 -9.86
N ALA A 372 -7.71 19.31 -9.85
CA ALA A 372 -8.31 18.70 -8.68
C ALA A 372 -7.31 18.47 -7.53
N ILE A 373 -7.76 18.64 -6.29
CA ILE A 373 -6.94 18.38 -5.10
C ILE A 373 -7.05 16.90 -4.75
N VAL A 374 -6.13 16.11 -5.30
CA VAL A 374 -6.12 14.65 -5.15
C VAL A 374 -5.63 14.20 -3.77
N GLN A 375 -6.20 13.10 -3.28
CA GLN A 375 -5.66 12.35 -2.15
C GLN A 375 -5.03 11.06 -2.68
N GLY A 376 -3.73 10.90 -2.46
CA GLY A 376 -2.98 9.69 -2.79
C GLY A 376 -2.96 8.69 -1.64
N GLY A 377 -2.44 7.49 -1.93
CA GLY A 377 -2.26 6.45 -0.92
C GLY A 377 -1.53 5.22 -1.44
N TYR A 378 -1.71 4.10 -0.73
CA TYR A 378 -0.96 2.86 -0.92
C TYR A 378 -1.72 1.85 -1.79
N GLY A 379 -1.00 1.11 -2.65
CA GLY A 379 -1.52 -0.05 -3.34
C GLY A 379 -2.58 0.26 -4.41
N HIS A 380 -2.58 1.49 -4.94
CA HIS A 380 -3.37 1.85 -6.10
C HIS A 380 -2.76 1.25 -7.38
N THR A 381 -3.52 1.21 -8.47
CA THR A 381 -2.97 0.92 -9.80
C THR A 381 -2.95 2.16 -10.66
N SER A 382 -2.08 2.15 -11.67
CA SER A 382 -2.14 3.17 -12.70
C SER A 382 -1.71 2.62 -14.05
N VAL A 383 -2.25 3.21 -15.10
CA VAL A 383 -1.93 2.92 -16.50
C VAL A 383 -1.63 4.23 -17.22
N TYR A 384 -0.63 4.23 -18.09
CA TYR A 384 -0.31 5.36 -18.95
C TYR A 384 -0.93 5.16 -20.34
N ASP A 385 -1.65 6.17 -20.82
CA ASP A 385 -2.16 6.23 -22.19
C ASP A 385 -1.32 7.23 -22.99
N GLU A 386 -0.58 6.72 -23.97
CA GLU A 386 0.29 7.53 -24.82
C GLU A 386 -0.50 8.50 -25.72
N LEU A 387 -1.74 8.13 -26.10
CA LEU A 387 -2.58 8.93 -26.99
C LEU A 387 -3.06 10.21 -26.31
N THR A 388 -3.55 10.10 -25.08
CA THR A 388 -4.00 11.26 -24.28
C THR A 388 -2.91 11.87 -23.42
N LYS A 389 -1.68 11.34 -23.46
CA LYS A 389 -0.55 11.76 -22.60
C LYS A 389 -0.94 11.85 -21.13
N SER A 390 -1.74 10.89 -20.68
CA SER A 390 -2.37 10.91 -19.37
C SER A 390 -2.13 9.61 -18.60
N VAL A 391 -1.90 9.74 -17.29
CA VAL A 391 -1.86 8.60 -16.36
C VAL A 391 -3.19 8.49 -15.64
N TYR A 392 -3.81 7.32 -15.69
CA TYR A 392 -5.05 7.00 -14.99
C TYR A 392 -4.72 6.25 -13.70
N VAL A 393 -5.25 6.69 -12.57
CA VAL A 393 -4.90 6.17 -11.24
C VAL A 393 -6.18 5.73 -10.52
N HIS A 394 -6.26 4.45 -10.16
CA HIS A 394 -7.48 3.84 -9.60
C HIS A 394 -7.26 3.19 -8.23
N GLY A 395 -8.20 3.44 -7.33
CA GLY A 395 -8.34 2.77 -6.04
C GLY A 395 -7.19 3.05 -5.07
N GLY A 396 -6.90 2.08 -4.22
CA GLY A 396 -5.89 2.14 -3.18
C GLY A 396 -6.47 2.28 -1.77
N TYR A 397 -5.56 2.32 -0.79
CA TYR A 397 -5.84 2.56 0.61
C TYR A 397 -5.33 3.96 0.98
N LYS A 398 -6.22 4.83 1.46
CA LYS A 398 -5.95 6.27 1.64
C LYS A 398 -6.37 6.76 3.01
N ALA A 399 -5.82 7.90 3.42
CA ALA A 399 -6.38 8.71 4.51
C ALA A 399 -7.62 9.48 4.01
N LEU A 400 -8.70 9.41 4.76
CA LEU A 400 -9.99 10.03 4.51
C LEU A 400 -10.25 11.12 5.56
N PRO A 401 -11.13 12.10 5.27
CA PRO A 401 -11.46 13.16 6.23
C PRO A 401 -11.92 12.62 7.59
N GLY A 402 -11.51 13.30 8.67
CA GLY A 402 -11.83 12.93 10.06
C GLY A 402 -11.03 11.74 10.59
N ASN A 403 -9.74 11.64 10.21
CA ASN A 403 -8.82 10.56 10.60
C ASN A 403 -9.32 9.14 10.34
N LYS A 404 -10.10 8.97 9.28
CA LYS A 404 -10.49 7.64 8.82
C LYS A 404 -9.48 7.17 7.80
N TYR A 405 -9.26 5.87 7.76
CA TYR A 405 -8.42 5.25 6.75
C TYR A 405 -9.20 4.11 6.14
N GLY A 406 -9.02 3.89 4.84
CA GLY A 406 -9.77 2.84 4.18
C GLY A 406 -9.56 2.77 2.69
N LEU A 407 -10.25 1.79 2.11
CA LEU A 407 -10.29 1.57 0.68
C LEU A 407 -11.09 2.67 -0.02
N VAL A 408 -10.64 3.04 -1.21
CA VAL A 408 -11.37 3.94 -2.09
C VAL A 408 -11.60 3.33 -3.46
N ASP A 409 -12.59 3.86 -4.16
CA ASP A 409 -12.99 3.51 -5.52
C ASP A 409 -12.74 4.63 -6.54
N ASP A 410 -12.03 5.68 -6.10
CA ASP A 410 -11.66 6.85 -6.89
C ASP A 410 -10.97 6.49 -8.20
N LEU A 411 -11.17 7.34 -9.21
CA LEU A 411 -10.40 7.35 -10.44
C LEU A 411 -9.93 8.77 -10.73
N TYR A 412 -8.62 8.94 -10.91
CA TYR A 412 -8.02 10.21 -11.30
C TYR A 412 -7.34 10.09 -12.66
N ARG A 413 -7.32 11.19 -13.41
CA ARG A 413 -6.50 11.38 -14.61
C ARG A 413 -5.48 12.47 -14.34
N TYR A 414 -4.21 12.15 -14.53
CA TYR A 414 -3.10 13.09 -14.51
C TYR A 414 -2.62 13.35 -15.92
N GLU A 415 -2.86 14.55 -16.43
CA GLU A 415 -2.31 14.98 -17.72
C GLU A 415 -0.86 15.43 -17.50
N VAL A 416 0.07 14.72 -18.15
CA VAL A 416 1.50 14.79 -17.84
C VAL A 416 2.11 16.16 -18.19
N ASN A 417 1.85 16.67 -19.39
CA ASN A 417 2.46 17.90 -19.88
C ASN A 417 1.98 19.14 -19.10
N THR A 418 0.69 19.18 -18.75
CA THR A 418 0.10 20.31 -18.03
C THR A 418 0.19 20.16 -16.52
N ARG A 419 0.59 18.96 -16.03
CA ARG A 419 0.62 18.56 -14.62
C ARG A 419 -0.73 18.77 -13.93
N THR A 420 -1.81 18.46 -14.65
CA THR A 420 -3.18 18.74 -14.21
C THR A 420 -3.92 17.47 -13.82
N TRP A 421 -4.50 17.46 -12.62
CA TRP A 421 -5.38 16.40 -12.14
C TRP A 421 -6.84 16.67 -12.51
N THR A 422 -7.53 15.64 -12.97
CA THR A 422 -8.98 15.60 -13.18
C THR A 422 -9.58 14.41 -12.44
N ILE A 423 -10.69 14.62 -11.72
CA ILE A 423 -11.45 13.52 -11.09
C ILE A 423 -12.42 12.93 -12.13
N LEU A 424 -12.35 11.62 -12.30
CA LEU A 424 -13.17 10.85 -13.21
C LEU A 424 -14.31 10.15 -12.46
N LYS A 425 -15.21 9.49 -13.21
CA LYS A 425 -16.31 8.73 -12.62
C LYS A 425 -15.77 7.60 -11.74
N GLU A 426 -16.28 7.49 -10.52
CA GLU A 426 -15.93 6.42 -9.57
C GLU A 426 -16.44 5.05 -10.01
N SER A 427 -15.75 3.99 -9.58
CA SER A 427 -16.12 2.62 -9.97
C SER A 427 -17.28 2.03 -9.17
N GLY A 428 -17.50 2.48 -7.93
CA GLY A 428 -18.38 1.84 -6.95
C GLY A 428 -17.77 0.62 -6.24
N PHE A 429 -16.53 0.23 -6.57
CA PHE A 429 -15.88 -0.98 -6.08
C PHE A 429 -14.50 -0.71 -5.48
N ALA A 430 -14.48 -0.27 -4.22
CA ALA A 430 -13.26 0.09 -3.51
C ALA A 430 -12.30 -1.10 -3.33
N ARG A 431 -11.01 -0.89 -3.62
CA ARG A 431 -10.00 -1.96 -3.61
C ARG A 431 -8.56 -1.44 -3.59
N TYR A 432 -7.62 -2.25 -3.09
CA TYR A 432 -6.18 -2.01 -3.20
C TYR A 432 -5.40 -3.29 -3.54
N LEU A 433 -4.13 -3.14 -3.92
CA LEU A 433 -3.25 -4.21 -4.40
C LEU A 433 -3.87 -5.05 -5.53
N HIS A 434 -4.71 -4.43 -6.37
CA HIS A 434 -5.19 -5.01 -7.62
C HIS A 434 -4.17 -4.77 -8.73
N SER A 435 -4.41 -5.29 -9.92
CA SER A 435 -3.66 -4.94 -11.14
C SER A 435 -4.57 -4.26 -12.15
N ALA A 436 -3.98 -3.40 -12.98
CA ALA A 436 -4.67 -2.78 -14.09
C ALA A 436 -3.77 -2.77 -15.33
N VAL A 437 -4.40 -2.90 -16.50
CA VAL A 437 -3.75 -2.80 -17.81
C VAL A 437 -4.61 -1.98 -18.77
N LEU A 438 -3.99 -1.38 -19.78
CA LEU A 438 -4.70 -0.68 -20.85
C LEU A 438 -4.67 -1.55 -22.12
N ILE A 439 -5.84 -1.85 -22.69
CA ILE A 439 -5.97 -2.58 -23.95
C ILE A 439 -7.02 -1.89 -24.81
N ASN A 440 -6.64 -1.40 -26.00
CA ASN A 440 -7.56 -0.81 -26.98
C ASN A 440 -8.51 0.23 -26.36
N GLY A 441 -7.99 1.20 -25.60
CA GLY A 441 -8.80 2.26 -24.98
C GLY A 441 -9.69 1.83 -23.80
N ALA A 442 -9.56 0.59 -23.32
CA ALA A 442 -10.22 0.11 -22.11
C ALA A 442 -9.18 -0.18 -21.03
N MET A 443 -9.33 0.42 -19.85
CA MET A 443 -8.57 0.07 -18.66
C MET A 443 -9.24 -1.14 -18.00
N LEU A 444 -8.54 -2.27 -17.92
CA LEU A 444 -9.02 -3.51 -17.34
C LEU A 444 -8.42 -3.70 -15.95
N ILE A 445 -9.25 -3.99 -14.95
CA ILE A 445 -8.87 -4.12 -13.54
C ILE A 445 -9.21 -5.54 -13.07
N PHE A 446 -8.24 -6.23 -12.48
CA PHE A 446 -8.46 -7.58 -11.95
C PHE A 446 -8.11 -7.70 -10.46
N GLY A 447 -9.00 -8.35 -9.72
CA GLY A 447 -8.83 -8.75 -8.33
C GLY A 447 -8.58 -7.60 -7.36
N GLY A 448 -7.73 -7.83 -6.36
CA GLY A 448 -7.46 -6.90 -5.26
C GLY A 448 -8.11 -7.31 -3.95
N ASN A 449 -7.72 -6.60 -2.89
CA ASN A 449 -8.35 -6.71 -1.59
C ASN A 449 -9.47 -5.67 -1.48
N THR A 450 -10.67 -6.16 -1.16
CA THR A 450 -11.96 -5.42 -1.20
C THR A 450 -12.59 -5.28 0.18
N HIS A 451 -11.90 -5.68 1.25
CA HIS A 451 -12.45 -5.60 2.61
C HIS A 451 -12.50 -4.16 3.10
N ASN A 452 -13.71 -3.65 3.35
CA ASN A 452 -13.94 -2.35 3.96
C ASN A 452 -14.33 -2.57 5.41
N ASP A 453 -13.52 -2.06 6.36
CA ASP A 453 -13.54 -2.28 7.83
C ASP A 453 -14.83 -1.80 8.55
N THR A 454 -15.98 -1.86 7.90
CA THR A 454 -17.28 -1.49 8.46
C THR A 454 -17.96 -2.70 9.10
N SER A 455 -18.47 -2.46 10.31
CA SER A 455 -19.22 -3.36 11.21
C SER A 455 -20.49 -4.00 10.64
N LEU A 456 -20.78 -3.83 9.35
CA LEU A 456 -21.93 -4.37 8.62
C LEU A 456 -21.54 -5.45 7.60
N SER A 457 -20.25 -5.74 7.46
CA SER A 457 -19.73 -6.81 6.60
C SER A 457 -19.92 -8.18 7.27
N ASN A 458 -21.15 -8.69 7.24
CA ASN A 458 -21.37 -10.12 7.41
C ASN A 458 -20.75 -10.84 6.19
N GLY A 459 -19.51 -11.33 6.31
CA GLY A 459 -18.91 -12.23 5.32
C GLY A 459 -18.23 -11.59 4.09
N ALA A 460 -17.45 -10.52 4.23
CA ALA A 460 -16.61 -10.04 3.11
C ALA A 460 -15.33 -10.87 2.94
N LYS A 461 -15.04 -11.26 1.70
CA LYS A 461 -13.76 -11.90 1.32
C LYS A 461 -12.64 -10.86 1.31
N CYS A 462 -11.48 -11.20 1.87
CA CYS A 462 -10.28 -10.35 1.81
C CYS A 462 -9.73 -10.18 0.39
N PHE A 463 -10.03 -11.10 -0.50
CA PHE A 463 -9.48 -11.13 -1.85
C PHE A 463 -10.59 -11.41 -2.86
N SER A 464 -10.47 -10.79 -4.03
CA SER A 464 -11.48 -10.85 -5.08
C SER A 464 -10.91 -11.35 -6.40
N ALA A 465 -11.77 -11.94 -7.23
CA ALA A 465 -11.55 -12.22 -8.66
C ALA A 465 -12.47 -11.35 -9.55
N ASP A 466 -13.03 -10.27 -9.00
CA ASP A 466 -13.82 -9.33 -9.78
C ASP A 466 -12.98 -8.74 -10.91
N PHE A 467 -13.63 -8.57 -12.05
CA PHE A 467 -13.02 -8.06 -13.27
C PHE A 467 -13.83 -6.86 -13.75
N LEU A 468 -13.18 -5.71 -13.85
CA LEU A 468 -13.83 -4.44 -14.22
C LEU A 468 -13.18 -3.89 -15.48
N ALA A 469 -13.96 -3.14 -16.26
CA ALA A 469 -13.48 -2.36 -17.39
C ALA A 469 -13.93 -0.90 -17.25
N TYR A 470 -13.01 0.01 -17.50
CA TYR A 470 -13.27 1.43 -17.63
C TYR A 470 -12.97 1.89 -19.06
N ASP A 471 -13.97 2.46 -19.73
CA ASP A 471 -13.84 3.05 -21.06
C ASP A 471 -13.30 4.49 -20.93
N ILE A 472 -12.03 4.70 -21.30
CA ILE A 472 -11.35 5.99 -21.08
C ILE A 472 -11.96 7.13 -21.90
N ALA A 473 -12.58 6.80 -23.04
CA ALA A 473 -13.14 7.79 -23.94
C ALA A 473 -14.53 8.26 -23.48
N CYS A 474 -15.31 7.35 -22.89
CA CYS A 474 -16.67 7.65 -22.44
C CYS A 474 -16.81 7.90 -20.94
N ASP A 475 -15.77 7.62 -20.16
CA ASP A 475 -15.78 7.78 -18.70
C ASP A 475 -16.90 6.93 -18.07
N GLU A 476 -16.89 5.64 -18.43
CA GLU A 476 -17.90 4.66 -18.03
C GLU A 476 -17.27 3.36 -17.51
N TRP A 477 -17.79 2.88 -16.39
CA TRP A 477 -17.44 1.61 -15.78
C TRP A 477 -18.40 0.50 -16.17
N LYS A 478 -17.87 -0.72 -16.30
CA LYS A 478 -18.68 -1.94 -16.34
C LYS A 478 -17.97 -3.09 -15.63
N ILE A 479 -18.78 -3.94 -14.99
CA ILE A 479 -18.34 -5.22 -14.47
C ILE A 479 -18.30 -6.22 -15.63
N LEU A 480 -17.17 -6.90 -15.77
CA LEU A 480 -16.98 -7.98 -16.73
C LEU A 480 -17.25 -9.34 -16.06
N PRO A 481 -17.55 -10.39 -16.85
CA PRO A 481 -17.69 -11.74 -16.33
C PRO A 481 -16.44 -12.19 -15.58
N LYS A 482 -16.62 -12.84 -14.43
CA LYS A 482 -15.53 -13.46 -13.66
C LYS A 482 -14.87 -14.59 -14.48
N PRO A 483 -13.58 -14.90 -14.23
CA PRO A 483 -12.92 -16.03 -14.90
C PRO A 483 -13.69 -17.34 -14.70
N ASN A 484 -14.09 -17.97 -15.80
CA ASN A 484 -14.74 -19.28 -15.79
C ASN A 484 -13.69 -20.39 -15.91
N LEU A 485 -12.96 -20.64 -14.82
CA LEU A 485 -11.88 -21.62 -14.73
C LEU A 485 -12.27 -22.75 -13.75
N HIS A 486 -11.54 -23.86 -13.80
CA HIS A 486 -11.80 -25.04 -12.94
C HIS A 486 -11.44 -24.84 -11.46
N ARG A 487 -10.86 -23.68 -11.09
CA ARG A 487 -10.50 -23.33 -9.71
C ARG A 487 -10.72 -21.86 -9.45
N ASP A 488 -10.90 -21.51 -8.17
CA ASP A 488 -10.95 -20.11 -7.76
C ASP A 488 -9.61 -19.41 -7.96
N VAL A 489 -9.68 -18.16 -8.44
CA VAL A 489 -8.49 -17.36 -8.78
C VAL A 489 -8.46 -16.01 -8.06
N ASN A 490 -9.21 -15.88 -6.97
CA ASN A 490 -9.26 -14.67 -6.16
C ASN A 490 -7.88 -14.33 -5.58
N ARG A 491 -7.43 -13.07 -5.69
CA ARG A 491 -6.07 -12.69 -5.29
C ARG A 491 -5.86 -11.18 -5.18
N PHE A 492 -4.85 -10.77 -4.42
CA PHE A 492 -4.27 -9.42 -4.46
C PHE A 492 -2.74 -9.45 -4.43
N GLY A 493 -2.08 -8.31 -4.67
CA GLY A 493 -0.63 -8.20 -4.73
C GLY A 493 0.00 -8.88 -5.95
N HIS A 494 -0.77 -9.17 -6.98
CA HIS A 494 -0.27 -9.72 -8.24
C HIS A 494 0.14 -8.59 -9.20
N THR A 495 0.87 -8.94 -10.25
CA THR A 495 1.19 -8.01 -11.35
C THR A 495 0.48 -8.43 -12.62
N ALA A 496 0.24 -7.48 -13.52
CA ALA A 496 -0.30 -7.76 -14.84
C ALA A 496 0.50 -7.00 -15.91
N VAL A 497 0.70 -7.64 -17.06
CA VAL A 497 1.36 -7.07 -18.25
C VAL A 497 0.51 -7.37 -19.49
N VAL A 498 0.67 -6.56 -20.53
CA VAL A 498 0.00 -6.77 -21.82
C VAL A 498 1.01 -7.27 -22.84
N SER A 499 0.71 -8.37 -23.53
CA SER A 499 1.46 -8.87 -24.67
C SER A 499 0.51 -9.33 -25.77
N ASN A 500 0.73 -8.87 -27.00
CA ASN A 500 -0.11 -9.18 -28.17
C ASN A 500 -1.61 -9.03 -27.89
N GLY A 501 -2.00 -7.86 -27.34
CA GLY A 501 -3.40 -7.55 -27.00
C GLY A 501 -4.01 -8.42 -25.90
N SER A 502 -3.22 -9.21 -25.19
CA SER A 502 -3.67 -10.14 -24.14
C SER A 502 -3.11 -9.73 -22.80
N MET A 503 -3.90 -9.88 -21.73
CA MET A 503 -3.47 -9.59 -20.36
C MET A 503 -2.90 -10.86 -19.73
N TYR A 504 -1.69 -10.77 -19.20
CA TYR A 504 -1.02 -11.82 -18.44
C TYR A 504 -0.89 -11.40 -16.99
N ILE A 505 -1.30 -12.25 -16.07
CA ILE A 505 -1.29 -11.99 -14.63
C ILE A 505 -0.40 -13.02 -13.95
N PHE A 506 0.49 -12.59 -13.06
CA PHE A 506 1.38 -13.49 -12.35
C PHE A 506 1.33 -13.29 -10.83
N GLY A 507 1.29 -14.42 -10.13
CA GLY A 507 1.43 -14.53 -8.69
C GLY A 507 0.31 -13.85 -7.90
N GLY A 508 0.67 -13.27 -6.75
CA GLY A 508 -0.26 -12.68 -5.79
C GLY A 508 -0.45 -13.55 -4.55
N PHE A 509 -1.45 -13.17 -3.75
CA PHE A 509 -1.76 -13.78 -2.47
C PHE A 509 -3.24 -14.09 -2.35
N SER A 510 -3.56 -15.31 -1.89
CA SER A 510 -4.90 -15.83 -1.63
C SER A 510 -4.86 -16.76 -0.41
N SER A 511 -4.35 -16.23 0.71
CA SER A 511 -3.89 -16.99 1.89
C SER A 511 -2.64 -17.84 1.70
N VAL A 512 -2.37 -18.25 0.46
CA VAL A 512 -1.08 -18.79 0.01
C VAL A 512 -0.45 -17.83 -0.99
N LEU A 513 0.87 -17.89 -1.13
CA LEU A 513 1.57 -17.18 -2.19
C LEU A 513 1.44 -17.94 -3.50
N LEU A 514 0.94 -17.27 -4.52
CA LEU A 514 0.64 -17.85 -5.82
C LEU A 514 1.84 -17.72 -6.77
N ASN A 515 2.01 -18.73 -7.63
CA ASN A 515 3.04 -18.80 -8.66
C ASN A 515 2.46 -19.15 -10.05
N ASP A 516 1.14 -19.11 -10.19
CA ASP A 516 0.44 -19.38 -11.44
C ASP A 516 0.39 -18.15 -12.35
N ILE A 517 0.10 -18.41 -13.63
CA ILE A 517 -0.11 -17.38 -14.65
C ILE A 517 -1.57 -17.46 -15.09
N LEU A 518 -2.27 -16.34 -15.14
CA LEU A 518 -3.59 -16.25 -15.76
C LEU A 518 -3.48 -15.43 -17.03
N VAL A 519 -4.20 -15.84 -18.07
CA VAL A 519 -4.24 -15.14 -19.35
C VAL A 519 -5.68 -14.78 -19.68
N TYR A 520 -5.93 -13.50 -19.95
CA TYR A 520 -7.18 -13.02 -20.50
C TYR A 520 -6.98 -12.60 -21.96
N LYS A 521 -7.80 -13.19 -22.83
CA LYS A 521 -7.85 -12.91 -24.26
C LYS A 521 -9.13 -12.09 -24.52
N PRO A 522 -9.02 -10.78 -24.82
CA PRO A 522 -10.19 -9.97 -25.14
C PRO A 522 -10.74 -10.32 -26.53
N PRO A 523 -11.95 -9.82 -26.89
CA PRO A 523 -12.46 -9.94 -28.24
C PRO A 523 -11.55 -9.22 -29.25
N ASN A 524 -11.67 -9.58 -30.52
CA ASN A 524 -10.93 -8.92 -31.60
C ASN A 524 -11.88 -8.03 -32.42
N CYS A 525 -11.51 -6.77 -32.61
CA CYS A 525 -12.31 -5.80 -33.37
C CYS A 525 -12.61 -6.26 -34.80
N GLU A 526 -11.67 -6.93 -35.48
CA GLU A 526 -11.84 -7.41 -36.85
C GLU A 526 -12.92 -8.51 -36.98
N ALA A 527 -13.31 -9.14 -35.87
CA ALA A 527 -14.41 -10.11 -35.87
C ALA A 527 -15.78 -9.46 -36.08
N PHE A 528 -15.92 -8.17 -35.76
CA PHE A 528 -17.19 -7.45 -35.89
C PHE A 528 -17.40 -6.98 -37.33
N ARG A 529 -18.30 -7.66 -38.04
CA ARG A 529 -18.63 -7.37 -39.45
C ARG A 529 -19.74 -6.34 -39.65
N ASP A 530 -20.37 -5.91 -38.56
CA ASP A 530 -21.49 -4.98 -38.56
C ASP A 530 -21.11 -3.70 -37.82
N GLU A 531 -21.56 -2.55 -38.34
CA GLU A 531 -21.23 -1.23 -37.82
C GLU A 531 -21.73 -1.01 -36.39
N GLU A 532 -22.95 -1.46 -36.08
CA GLU A 532 -23.54 -1.32 -34.76
C GLU A 532 -22.88 -2.27 -33.76
N LEU A 533 -22.61 -3.52 -34.14
CA LEU A 533 -21.89 -4.46 -33.28
C LEU A 533 -20.46 -3.99 -32.99
N CYS A 534 -19.75 -3.45 -33.99
CA CYS A 534 -18.41 -2.89 -33.82
C CYS A 534 -18.39 -1.73 -32.82
N LYS A 535 -19.31 -0.76 -32.98
CA LYS A 535 -19.42 0.39 -32.06
C LYS A 535 -19.85 -0.02 -30.66
N ASN A 536 -20.60 -1.11 -30.55
CA ASN A 536 -21.08 -1.66 -29.28
C ASN A 536 -20.20 -2.81 -28.76
N ALA A 537 -18.98 -3.02 -29.29
CA ALA A 537 -18.04 -4.06 -28.83
C ALA A 537 -17.56 -3.86 -27.37
N ARG A 538 -17.85 -2.70 -26.77
CA ARG A 538 -17.73 -2.45 -25.33
C ARG A 538 -18.65 -3.38 -24.52
N PRO A 539 -18.33 -3.71 -23.27
CA PRO A 539 -17.18 -3.27 -22.48
C PRO A 539 -15.96 -4.19 -22.64
N GLY A 540 -14.76 -3.65 -22.44
CA GLY A 540 -13.51 -4.43 -22.35
C GLY A 540 -12.55 -4.23 -23.53
N ILE A 541 -13.04 -3.78 -24.68
CA ILE A 541 -12.25 -3.21 -25.78
C ILE A 541 -13.03 -2.07 -26.41
N ARG A 542 -12.32 -1.17 -27.10
CA ARG A 542 -12.92 -0.15 -27.94
C ARG A 542 -12.54 -0.39 -29.40
N CYS A 543 -13.57 -0.47 -30.24
CA CYS A 543 -13.42 -0.66 -31.67
C CYS A 543 -14.02 0.54 -32.44
N LEU A 544 -13.47 0.80 -33.61
CA LEU A 544 -13.82 1.90 -34.49
C LEU A 544 -14.28 1.35 -35.84
N TRP A 545 -15.45 1.78 -36.31
CA TRP A 545 -15.94 1.39 -37.63
C TRP A 545 -15.33 2.27 -38.71
N ASN A 546 -14.55 1.68 -39.61
CA ASN A 546 -13.92 2.37 -40.72
C ASN A 546 -14.58 1.95 -42.05
N LYS A 547 -15.71 2.59 -42.38
CA LYS A 547 -16.52 2.45 -43.61
C LYS A 547 -17.04 1.03 -43.91
N LYS A 548 -16.18 0.01 -43.95
CA LYS A 548 -16.48 -1.38 -44.33
C LYS A 548 -15.95 -2.43 -43.35
N HIS A 549 -15.05 -2.09 -42.44
CA HIS A 549 -14.50 -3.02 -41.46
C HIS A 549 -14.29 -2.35 -40.11
N CYS A 550 -14.19 -3.18 -39.08
CA CYS A 550 -14.01 -2.76 -37.70
C CYS A 550 -12.52 -2.85 -37.34
N GLU A 551 -11.96 -1.76 -36.82
CA GLU A 551 -10.55 -1.63 -36.44
C GLU A 551 -10.44 -1.37 -34.93
N SER A 552 -9.24 -1.58 -34.36
CA SER A 552 -9.00 -1.25 -32.96
C SER A 552 -8.92 0.26 -32.73
N TRP A 553 -9.13 0.67 -31.47
CA TRP A 553 -8.98 2.06 -31.04
C TRP A 553 -7.61 2.66 -31.40
N GLU A 554 -6.54 1.89 -31.21
CA GLU A 554 -5.17 2.32 -31.48
C GLU A 554 -4.94 2.54 -32.99
N SER A 555 -5.42 1.64 -33.84
CA SER A 555 -5.27 1.73 -35.30
C SER A 555 -6.10 2.88 -35.90
N GLY A 556 -7.33 3.11 -35.43
CA GLY A 556 -8.19 4.17 -35.97
C GLY A 556 -7.72 5.59 -35.62
N HIS A 557 -7.02 5.77 -34.50
CA HIS A 557 -6.46 7.05 -34.10
C HIS A 557 -5.23 7.45 -34.93
N ALA A 558 -4.39 6.47 -35.33
CA ALA A 558 -3.29 6.69 -36.28
C ALA A 558 -3.78 7.21 -37.64
N ASN A 559 -5.03 6.94 -38.00
CA ASN A 559 -5.67 7.36 -39.24
C ASN A 559 -6.47 8.68 -39.14
N ASN A 560 -6.43 9.40 -38.00
CA ASN A 560 -7.20 10.64 -37.74
C ASN A 560 -8.73 10.47 -37.88
N ILE A 561 -9.28 9.28 -37.60
CA ILE A 561 -10.71 8.99 -37.77
C ILE A 561 -11.46 9.07 -36.43
N LEU A 562 -12.31 10.10 -36.32
CA LEU A 562 -13.52 10.26 -35.48
C LEU A 562 -13.40 10.34 -33.94
N ARG A 563 -14.11 11.33 -33.39
CA ARG A 563 -14.44 11.44 -31.96
C ARG A 563 -15.37 10.29 -31.55
N ALA A 564 -15.09 9.70 -30.38
CA ALA A 564 -15.94 8.72 -29.72
C ALA A 564 -17.40 9.21 -29.60
N LYS A 565 -18.36 8.46 -30.17
CA LYS A 565 -19.78 8.64 -29.84
C LYS A 565 -20.07 7.93 -28.52
N CYS A 566 -20.20 8.71 -27.46
CA CYS A 566 -20.56 8.20 -26.13
C CYS A 566 -22.07 8.31 -25.89
N PRO A 567 -22.64 7.48 -25.01
CA PRO A 567 -24.03 7.65 -24.57
C PRO A 567 -24.20 9.05 -23.99
N LYS A 568 -25.41 9.61 -24.09
CA LYS A 568 -25.70 10.90 -23.45
C LYS A 568 -25.52 10.73 -21.94
N LYS A 569 -24.52 11.40 -21.37
CA LYS A 569 -24.32 11.46 -19.91
C LYS A 569 -25.56 12.07 -19.26
N THR A 570 -26.25 11.31 -18.41
CA THR A 570 -27.17 11.89 -17.44
C THR A 570 -26.36 12.73 -16.46
N ALA A 571 -26.79 13.97 -16.19
CA ALA A 571 -26.16 14.81 -15.17
C ALA A 571 -26.08 14.04 -13.86
N ALA A 572 -24.96 14.13 -13.15
CA ALA A 572 -24.85 13.54 -11.82
C ALA A 572 -25.96 14.12 -10.94
N ALA A 573 -26.58 13.28 -10.12
CA ALA A 573 -27.44 13.77 -9.05
C ALA A 573 -26.59 14.64 -8.10
N ASP A 574 -27.25 15.62 -7.46
CA ASP A 574 -26.56 16.61 -6.61
C ASP A 574 -25.74 15.95 -5.48
N ASP A 575 -26.13 14.75 -5.04
CA ASP A 575 -25.46 13.93 -4.03
C ASP A 575 -23.99 13.61 -4.35
N ARG A 576 -23.62 13.42 -5.62
CA ARG A 576 -22.23 13.17 -6.03
C ARG A 576 -21.39 14.43 -5.98
N CYS A 577 -21.94 15.56 -6.40
CA CYS A 577 -21.22 16.84 -6.38
C CYS A 577 -20.97 17.33 -4.94
N TYR A 578 -21.90 17.09 -4.01
CA TYR A 578 -21.72 17.45 -2.60
C TYR A 578 -20.51 16.80 -1.91
N ARG A 579 -19.93 15.74 -2.48
CA ARG A 579 -18.71 15.11 -1.96
C ARG A 579 -17.47 16.00 -2.11
N TYR A 580 -17.48 16.95 -3.06
CA TYR A 580 -16.37 17.86 -3.27
C TYR A 580 -16.52 19.10 -2.39
N ALA A 581 -15.64 19.22 -1.39
CA ALA A 581 -15.63 20.32 -0.43
C ALA A 581 -14.89 21.58 -0.95
N ASP A 582 -14.30 21.52 -2.15
CA ASP A 582 -13.48 22.60 -2.69
C ASP A 582 -13.78 22.90 -4.17
N CYS A 583 -13.60 24.18 -4.55
CA CYS A 583 -13.87 24.69 -5.88
C CYS A 583 -13.05 23.96 -6.96
N ALA A 584 -11.77 23.69 -6.68
CA ALA A 584 -10.85 23.13 -7.67
C ALA A 584 -11.25 21.70 -8.04
N SER A 585 -11.46 20.82 -7.06
CA SER A 585 -11.97 19.45 -7.25
C SER A 585 -13.40 19.43 -7.80
N CYS A 586 -14.25 20.37 -7.38
CA CYS A 586 -15.63 20.50 -7.88
C CYS A 586 -15.71 20.89 -9.37
N THR A 587 -14.71 21.59 -9.89
CA THR A 587 -14.71 22.07 -11.28
C THR A 587 -13.75 21.30 -12.19
N ALA A 588 -12.73 20.65 -11.62
CA ALA A 588 -11.83 19.73 -12.31
C ALA A 588 -12.32 18.26 -12.20
N ASN A 589 -13.58 18.01 -12.56
CA ASN A 589 -14.13 16.65 -12.65
C ASN A 589 -15.01 16.46 -13.88
N THR A 590 -15.27 15.19 -14.22
CA THR A 590 -16.15 14.80 -15.34
C THR A 590 -17.59 14.47 -14.92
N ASN A 591 -17.91 14.64 -13.64
CA ASN A 591 -19.24 14.37 -13.07
C ASN A 591 -20.28 15.47 -13.37
N GLY A 592 -19.89 16.56 -14.03
CA GLY A 592 -20.79 17.64 -14.41
C GLY A 592 -21.16 18.57 -13.26
N CYS A 593 -20.23 18.74 -12.31
CA CYS A 593 -20.40 19.61 -11.16
C CYS A 593 -19.94 21.06 -11.43
N GLN A 594 -20.41 21.98 -10.61
CA GLN A 594 -20.05 23.40 -10.64
C GLN A 594 -20.04 24.00 -9.24
N TRP A 595 -19.26 25.07 -9.05
CA TRP A 595 -19.07 25.72 -7.77
C TRP A 595 -19.81 27.05 -7.70
N CYS A 596 -20.76 27.17 -6.76
CA CYS A 596 -21.60 28.36 -6.59
C CYS A 596 -21.21 29.19 -5.36
N ASP A 597 -21.66 30.44 -5.30
CA ASP A 597 -21.28 31.45 -4.29
C ASP A 597 -21.55 31.01 -2.83
N ASP A 598 -22.49 30.08 -2.62
CA ASP A 598 -22.75 29.44 -1.32
C ASP A 598 -21.62 28.50 -0.85
N LYS A 599 -20.48 28.45 -1.55
CA LYS A 599 -19.35 27.54 -1.33
C LYS A 599 -19.77 26.06 -1.37
N LYS A 600 -20.74 25.75 -2.22
CA LYS A 600 -21.26 24.40 -2.40
C LYS A 600 -21.01 23.95 -3.83
N CYS A 601 -20.61 22.69 -3.95
CA CYS A 601 -20.50 22.00 -5.21
C CYS A 601 -21.85 21.37 -5.55
N ILE A 602 -22.44 21.76 -6.68
CA ILE A 602 -23.76 21.29 -7.14
C ILE A 602 -23.71 20.82 -8.59
N SER A 603 -24.75 20.14 -9.05
CA SER A 603 -24.87 19.80 -10.49
C SER A 603 -25.05 21.06 -11.36
N ALA A 604 -24.67 20.95 -12.64
CA ALA A 604 -24.64 22.08 -13.56
C ALA A 604 -26.01 22.77 -13.81
N ASN A 605 -26.23 23.93 -13.19
CA ASN A 605 -27.29 24.93 -13.43
C ASN A 605 -26.69 26.29 -13.84
N SER A 606 -27.40 27.13 -14.59
CA SER A 606 -26.81 28.15 -15.48
C SER A 606 -26.02 29.36 -14.90
N ASN A 607 -25.68 29.44 -13.61
CA ASN A 607 -25.05 30.66 -13.01
C ASN A 607 -23.81 30.44 -12.08
N CYS A 608 -23.02 29.38 -12.24
CA CYS A 608 -21.89 29.08 -11.33
C CYS A 608 -20.53 28.87 -12.02
N ILE A 609 -19.45 28.84 -11.23
CA ILE A 609 -18.09 28.62 -11.73
C ILE A 609 -17.96 27.17 -12.22
N LYS A 610 -17.48 27.02 -13.47
CA LYS A 610 -17.29 25.72 -14.13
C LYS A 610 -15.84 25.40 -14.47
N ASN A 611 -14.93 26.36 -14.29
CA ASN A 611 -13.52 26.20 -14.65
C ASN A 611 -12.64 26.39 -13.41
N TYR A 612 -11.78 25.41 -13.14
CA TYR A 612 -10.87 25.40 -12.00
C TYR A 612 -9.86 26.53 -12.02
N THR A 613 -9.55 27.11 -13.19
CA THR A 613 -8.62 28.26 -13.28
C THR A 613 -9.16 29.51 -12.58
N LYS A 614 -10.46 29.58 -12.33
CA LYS A 614 -11.11 30.65 -11.55
C LYS A 614 -11.20 30.35 -10.05
N CYS A 615 -10.77 29.15 -9.63
CA CYS A 615 -10.82 28.74 -8.24
C CYS A 615 -9.53 29.16 -7.52
N HIS A 616 -9.69 29.83 -6.38
CA HIS A 616 -8.58 30.06 -5.46
C HIS A 616 -8.46 28.88 -4.49
N VAL A 617 -7.35 28.16 -4.55
CA VAL A 617 -7.03 27.07 -3.61
C VAL A 617 -6.63 27.67 -2.27
N ARG A 618 -7.35 27.32 -1.21
CA ARG A 618 -7.09 27.79 0.16
C ARG A 618 -6.09 26.89 0.87
N ASN A 619 -5.27 27.45 1.75
CA ASN A 619 -4.34 26.68 2.59
C ASN A 619 -5.05 25.57 3.39
N GLU A 620 -6.27 25.83 3.87
CA GLU A 620 -7.13 24.85 4.58
C GLU A 620 -7.28 23.55 3.79
N GLN A 621 -7.48 23.66 2.47
CA GLN A 621 -7.71 22.52 1.59
C GLN A 621 -6.43 21.71 1.36
N ILE A 622 -5.27 22.38 1.37
CA ILE A 622 -3.95 21.74 1.24
C ILE A 622 -3.57 21.05 2.55
N CYS A 623 -3.68 21.75 3.68
CA CYS A 623 -3.28 21.24 4.99
C CYS A 623 -4.08 19.98 5.37
N ASN A 624 -5.39 19.96 5.11
CA ASN A 624 -6.25 18.81 5.40
C ASN A 624 -5.85 17.51 4.66
N LYS A 625 -5.02 17.60 3.61
CA LYS A 625 -4.52 16.46 2.84
C LYS A 625 -3.18 15.92 3.36
N LEU A 626 -2.53 16.65 4.27
CA LEU A 626 -1.25 16.28 4.86
C LEU A 626 -1.50 15.34 6.06
N THR A 627 -1.18 14.07 5.86
CA THR A 627 -1.60 12.98 6.76
C THR A 627 -0.64 12.72 7.92
N SER A 628 0.46 13.47 8.03
CA SER A 628 1.44 13.31 9.10
C SER A 628 1.98 14.64 9.59
N CYS A 629 2.40 14.68 10.86
CA CYS A 629 3.05 15.86 11.44
C CYS A 629 4.24 16.32 10.61
N LYS A 630 5.04 15.38 10.10
CA LYS A 630 6.23 15.74 9.32
C LYS A 630 5.85 16.38 7.99
N SER A 631 4.89 15.81 7.26
CA SER A 631 4.36 16.42 6.03
C SER A 631 3.73 17.78 6.30
N CYS A 632 2.97 17.90 7.38
CA CYS A 632 2.37 19.17 7.81
C CYS A 632 3.44 20.24 8.09
N SER A 633 4.51 19.88 8.80
CA SER A 633 5.60 20.79 9.18
C SER A 633 6.44 21.31 8.01
N LEU A 634 6.39 20.64 6.85
CA LEU A 634 7.07 21.10 5.64
C LEU A 634 6.31 22.22 4.92
N HIS A 635 5.01 22.39 5.22
CA HIS A 635 4.19 23.44 4.64
C HIS A 635 4.10 24.65 5.58
N LEU A 636 4.60 25.80 5.13
CA LEU A 636 4.68 27.03 5.93
C LEU A 636 3.34 27.52 6.48
N ASN A 637 2.24 27.26 5.77
CA ASN A 637 0.89 27.72 6.13
C ASN A 637 0.09 26.69 6.94
N CYS A 638 0.71 25.59 7.37
CA CYS A 638 0.04 24.49 8.05
C CYS A 638 0.63 24.25 9.45
N GLN A 639 -0.20 23.79 10.38
CA GLN A 639 0.17 23.42 11.74
C GLN A 639 -0.46 22.09 12.13
N TRP A 640 0.32 21.24 12.79
CA TRP A 640 -0.17 19.96 13.28
C TRP A 640 -0.89 20.10 14.63
N ASP A 641 -2.15 19.70 14.69
CA ASP A 641 -2.91 19.57 15.93
C ASP A 641 -2.64 18.20 16.56
N GLN A 642 -1.90 18.18 17.68
CA GLN A 642 -1.58 16.94 18.40
C GLN A 642 -2.79 16.28 19.08
N ARG A 643 -3.86 17.03 19.40
CA ARG A 643 -5.05 16.48 20.06
C ARG A 643 -5.93 15.77 19.05
N GLN A 644 -6.13 16.41 17.90
CA GLN A 644 -6.94 15.84 16.82
C GLN A 644 -6.14 14.91 15.92
N GLN A 645 -4.79 14.91 15.96
CA GLN A 645 -3.93 14.17 15.02
C GLN A 645 -4.19 14.57 13.56
N GLU A 646 -4.43 15.86 13.32
CA GLU A 646 -4.77 16.39 12.00
C GLU A 646 -3.91 17.62 11.67
N CYS A 647 -3.68 17.86 10.38
CA CYS A 647 -2.99 19.05 9.91
C CYS A 647 -4.01 20.13 9.54
N GLN A 648 -3.91 21.29 10.20
CA GLN A 648 -4.82 22.41 10.02
C GLN A 648 -4.08 23.59 9.39
N ALA A 649 -4.78 24.44 8.64
CA ALA A 649 -4.19 25.70 8.20
C ALA A 649 -4.03 26.64 9.40
N LEU A 650 -2.92 27.40 9.40
CA LEU A 650 -2.75 28.46 10.37
C LEU A 650 -3.90 29.47 10.24
N PRO A 651 -4.49 29.94 11.36
CA PRO A 651 -5.54 30.95 11.31
C PRO A 651 -5.08 32.18 10.52
N ALA A 652 -5.93 32.72 9.66
CA ALA A 652 -5.66 33.95 8.91
C ALA A 652 -5.31 35.17 9.80
N HIS A 653 -5.50 35.06 11.11
CA HIS A 653 -5.26 36.09 12.12
C HIS A 653 -3.86 36.06 12.77
N LEU A 654 -2.85 35.43 12.15
CA LEU A 654 -1.44 35.55 12.58
C LEU A 654 -0.99 37.03 12.69
N CYS A 655 -1.60 37.89 11.89
CA CYS A 655 -1.28 39.31 11.78
C CYS A 655 -2.27 40.23 12.54
N GLY A 656 -3.30 39.68 13.20
CA GLY A 656 -4.40 40.46 13.78
C GLY A 656 -5.36 41.04 12.74
N GLU A 657 -6.48 41.63 13.18
CA GLU A 657 -7.47 42.22 12.27
C GLU A 657 -6.90 43.39 11.45
N GLY A 658 -7.23 43.43 10.16
CA GLY A 658 -6.82 44.49 9.23
C GLY A 658 -5.42 44.34 8.64
N TRP A 659 -4.73 43.22 8.85
CA TRP A 659 -3.42 42.91 8.28
C TRP A 659 -3.47 41.65 7.41
N SER A 660 -2.67 41.60 6.35
CA SER A 660 -2.58 40.47 5.42
C SER A 660 -1.25 39.72 5.62
N HIS A 661 -1.27 38.40 5.63
CA HIS A 661 -0.08 37.56 5.82
C HIS A 661 0.58 37.20 4.47
N ILE A 662 1.80 37.70 4.21
CA ILE A 662 2.55 37.49 2.97
C ILE A 662 3.99 37.08 3.32
N GLY A 663 4.36 35.84 3.01
CA GLY A 663 5.69 35.32 3.35
C GLY A 663 5.88 35.25 4.86
N ASP A 664 6.96 35.86 5.35
CA ASP A 664 7.26 36.00 6.79
C ASP A 664 6.81 37.36 7.37
N ALA A 665 6.03 38.12 6.60
CA ALA A 665 5.60 39.48 6.92
C ALA A 665 4.07 39.62 6.97
N CYS A 666 3.61 40.57 7.78
CA CYS A 666 2.23 41.02 7.83
C CYS A 666 2.16 42.42 7.22
N LEU A 667 1.44 42.58 6.10
CA LEU A 667 1.30 43.85 5.37
C LEU A 667 -0.07 44.48 5.57
N ARG A 668 -0.11 45.80 5.64
CA ARG A 668 -1.35 46.59 5.71
C ARG A 668 -1.20 47.87 4.89
N ILE A 669 -2.19 48.15 4.05
CA ILE A 669 -2.24 49.38 3.25
C ILE A 669 -3.25 50.34 3.88
N ASN A 670 -2.88 51.62 3.98
CA ASN A 670 -3.78 52.70 4.33
C ASN A 670 -3.78 53.75 3.20
N SER A 671 -4.94 54.33 2.92
CA SER A 671 -5.15 55.35 1.89
C SER A 671 -5.02 56.80 2.42
N SER A 672 -4.61 56.99 3.67
CA SER A 672 -4.44 58.32 4.28
C SER A 672 -3.29 59.08 3.60
N ARG A 673 -3.53 60.38 3.37
CA ARG A 673 -2.55 61.28 2.76
C ARG A 673 -1.65 61.89 3.84
N GLU A 674 -0.39 61.45 3.90
CA GLU A 674 0.53 61.75 4.99
C GLU A 674 1.94 62.09 4.49
N SER A 675 2.74 62.76 5.34
CA SER A 675 4.19 62.87 5.15
C SER A 675 4.89 61.56 5.50
N TYR A 676 6.14 61.38 5.06
CA TYR A 676 6.87 60.14 5.34
C TYR A 676 7.04 59.87 6.84
N ASP A 677 7.38 60.91 7.61
CA ASP A 677 7.56 60.78 9.07
C ASP A 677 6.25 60.45 9.79
N ASN A 678 5.12 61.03 9.33
CA ASN A 678 3.79 60.70 9.85
C ASN A 678 3.37 59.28 9.47
N ALA A 679 3.65 58.84 8.24
CA ALA A 679 3.38 57.48 7.79
C ALA A 679 4.19 56.45 8.58
N LYS A 680 5.46 56.76 8.88
CA LYS A 680 6.30 55.95 9.76
C LYS A 680 5.73 55.88 11.18
N LEU A 681 5.33 57.01 11.75
CA LEU A 681 4.71 57.05 13.08
C LEU A 681 3.37 56.27 13.11
N TYR A 682 2.58 56.34 12.04
CA TYR A 682 1.35 55.59 11.89
C TYR A 682 1.60 54.09 11.94
N CYS A 683 2.56 53.58 11.16
CA CYS A 683 2.92 52.15 11.20
C CYS A 683 3.46 51.74 12.57
N TYR A 684 4.26 52.60 13.21
CA TYR A 684 4.80 52.36 14.55
C TYR A 684 3.69 52.21 15.61
N ASN A 685 2.66 53.05 15.54
CA ASN A 685 1.49 52.95 16.43
C ASN A 685 0.70 51.64 16.25
N LEU A 686 0.86 50.96 15.12
CA LEU A 686 0.28 49.63 14.86
C LEU A 686 1.25 48.47 15.16
N SER A 687 2.35 48.74 15.89
CA SER A 687 3.43 47.78 16.18
C SER A 687 4.11 47.24 14.91
N GLY A 688 4.25 48.08 13.89
CA GLY A 688 4.96 47.77 12.64
C GLY A 688 5.86 48.92 12.19
N ASN A 689 6.48 48.78 11.03
CA ASN A 689 7.28 49.79 10.37
C ASN A 689 6.73 50.06 8.95
N LEU A 690 7.27 51.05 8.24
CA LEU A 690 7.03 51.16 6.80
C LEU A 690 7.64 49.94 6.10
N ALA A 691 6.91 49.40 5.11
CA ALA A 691 7.22 48.09 4.55
C ALA A 691 8.51 48.05 3.72
N SER A 692 9.29 46.98 3.94
CA SER A 692 10.48 46.62 3.18
C SER A 692 10.13 45.54 2.16
N LEU A 693 9.83 45.96 0.93
CA LEU A 693 9.31 45.06 -0.12
C LEU A 693 10.46 44.29 -0.80
N THR A 694 10.96 43.28 -0.10
CA THR A 694 12.18 42.53 -0.47
C THR A 694 11.89 41.26 -1.26
N THR A 695 10.63 40.80 -1.31
CA THR A 695 10.23 39.61 -2.09
C THR A 695 9.23 39.94 -3.21
N SER A 696 9.28 39.17 -4.31
CA SER A 696 8.35 39.36 -5.43
C SER A 696 6.88 39.16 -5.05
N LYS A 697 6.61 38.31 -4.04
CA LYS A 697 5.24 38.05 -3.54
C LYS A 697 4.67 39.25 -2.77
N GLU A 698 5.48 39.93 -1.96
CA GLU A 698 5.10 41.17 -1.27
C GLU A 698 4.76 42.28 -2.27
N VAL A 699 5.61 42.44 -3.28
CA VAL A 699 5.41 43.41 -4.35
C VAL A 699 4.10 43.12 -5.09
N GLU A 700 3.92 41.91 -5.60
CA GLU A 700 2.71 41.52 -6.34
C GLU A 700 1.43 41.75 -5.52
N PHE A 701 1.43 41.38 -4.24
CA PHE A 701 0.31 41.62 -3.32
C PHE A 701 -0.01 43.12 -3.18
N VAL A 702 1.00 43.96 -2.91
CA VAL A 702 0.80 45.40 -2.73
C VAL A 702 0.21 46.02 -4.00
N LEU A 703 0.68 45.58 -5.17
CA LEU A 703 0.18 46.08 -6.46
C LEU A 703 -1.27 45.67 -6.71
N ASP A 704 -1.64 44.43 -6.43
CA ASP A 704 -3.01 43.96 -6.55
C ASP A 704 -3.95 44.67 -5.57
N GLU A 705 -3.52 44.94 -4.34
CA GLU A 705 -4.34 45.69 -3.38
C GLU A 705 -4.52 47.14 -3.78
N ILE A 706 -3.48 47.82 -4.27
CA ILE A 706 -3.60 49.20 -4.78
C ILE A 706 -4.59 49.25 -5.96
N GLN A 707 -4.67 48.19 -6.79
CA GLN A 707 -5.64 48.13 -7.89
C GLN A 707 -7.11 48.12 -7.44
N LYS A 708 -7.40 47.63 -6.23
CA LYS A 708 -8.77 47.59 -5.68
C LYS A 708 -9.32 48.97 -5.34
N TYR A 709 -8.46 49.97 -5.14
CA TYR A 709 -8.83 51.36 -4.94
C TYR A 709 -9.14 52.07 -6.27
N THR A 710 -10.20 51.63 -6.96
CA THR A 710 -10.57 52.12 -8.31
C THR A 710 -11.05 53.58 -8.35
N LEU A 711 -11.48 54.15 -7.22
CA LEU A 711 -11.98 55.53 -7.11
C LEU A 711 -10.93 56.54 -6.61
N GLN A 712 -9.82 56.07 -6.02
CA GLN A 712 -8.74 56.91 -5.47
C GLN A 712 -7.40 56.37 -5.97
N LYS A 713 -6.65 57.18 -6.73
CA LYS A 713 -5.27 56.81 -7.10
C LYS A 713 -4.38 56.93 -5.88
N ILE A 714 -3.96 55.79 -5.32
CA ILE A 714 -3.05 55.71 -4.18
C ILE A 714 -1.63 55.50 -4.71
N SER A 715 -0.69 56.27 -4.19
CA SER A 715 0.74 56.22 -4.49
C SER A 715 1.52 56.12 -3.17
N PRO A 716 1.52 54.94 -2.52
CA PRO A 716 1.81 54.85 -1.10
C PRO A 716 3.30 54.98 -0.78
N TRP A 717 3.61 55.55 0.39
CA TRP A 717 4.95 55.48 0.98
C TRP A 717 5.34 54.03 1.28
N VAL A 718 6.60 53.71 0.98
CA VAL A 718 7.27 52.45 1.36
C VAL A 718 8.52 52.76 2.17
N GLY A 719 9.06 51.81 2.91
CA GLY A 719 10.16 52.03 3.86
C GLY A 719 11.52 52.35 3.24
N LEU A 720 11.60 52.72 1.95
CA LEU A 720 12.85 52.96 1.24
C LEU A 720 13.26 54.43 1.34
N ARG A 721 14.47 54.68 1.87
CA ARG A 721 15.01 56.03 2.06
C ARG A 721 16.51 56.11 1.79
N LYS A 722 17.03 57.32 1.58
CA LYS A 722 18.46 57.57 1.42
C LYS A 722 19.13 57.58 2.80
N ILE A 723 20.07 56.67 3.03
CA ILE A 723 20.84 56.54 4.27
C ILE A 723 22.15 57.32 4.12
N ASN A 724 22.46 58.20 5.07
CA ASN A 724 23.68 59.03 5.09
C ASN A 724 23.97 59.78 3.77
N ILE A 725 22.92 60.14 3.02
CA ILE A 725 22.99 60.89 1.75
C ILE A 725 23.72 60.11 0.63
N SER A 726 24.14 58.85 0.86
CA SER A 726 25.04 58.11 -0.04
C SER A 726 24.38 56.95 -0.79
N TYR A 727 23.47 56.21 -0.17
CA TYR A 727 22.79 55.07 -0.82
C TYR A 727 21.35 54.92 -0.35
N TRP A 728 20.54 54.18 -1.11
CA TRP A 728 19.17 53.84 -0.75
C TRP A 728 19.13 52.53 0.04
N GLY A 729 18.39 52.53 1.14
CA GLY A 729 18.20 51.36 1.99
C GLY A 729 16.81 51.37 2.63
N TRP A 730 16.36 50.19 3.03
CA TRP A 730 15.08 50.01 3.70
C TRP A 730 15.16 50.44 5.17
N ASP A 731 14.00 50.73 5.78
CA ASP A 731 13.92 51.23 7.15
C ASP A 731 14.31 50.15 8.19
N ASP A 732 14.29 48.87 7.78
CA ASP A 732 14.82 47.72 8.54
C ASP A 732 16.35 47.54 8.42
N MET A 733 17.03 48.47 7.74
CA MET A 733 18.47 48.47 7.42
C MET A 733 18.93 47.44 6.37
N SER A 734 18.01 46.74 5.69
CA SER A 734 18.36 45.87 4.58
C SER A 734 18.76 46.67 3.32
N PRO A 735 19.70 46.15 2.50
CA PRO A 735 20.16 46.85 1.30
C PRO A 735 19.12 46.78 0.17
N PHE A 736 18.93 47.88 -0.53
CA PHE A 736 18.10 47.91 -1.75
C PHE A 736 18.88 47.35 -2.94
N THR A 737 18.36 46.30 -3.59
CA THR A 737 19.07 45.57 -4.67
C THR A 737 18.46 45.76 -6.07
N ASN A 738 17.45 46.62 -6.24
CA ASN A 738 16.78 46.89 -7.53
C ASN A 738 16.26 45.64 -8.29
N THR A 739 16.08 44.53 -7.58
CA THR A 739 15.69 43.21 -8.12
C THR A 739 14.18 43.01 -8.11
N THR A 740 13.52 43.38 -7.01
CA THR A 740 12.07 43.21 -6.80
C THR A 740 11.26 44.43 -7.20
N LEU A 741 11.79 45.63 -6.97
CA LEU A 741 11.23 46.92 -7.38
C LEU A 741 12.29 47.72 -8.12
N GLN A 742 11.87 48.44 -9.15
CA GLN A 742 12.74 49.24 -9.99
C GLN A 742 12.42 50.74 -9.89
N TRP A 743 13.44 51.58 -9.94
CA TRP A 743 13.24 53.02 -10.14
C TRP A 743 12.64 53.29 -11.52
N LEU A 744 11.71 54.25 -11.60
CA LEU A 744 11.20 54.70 -12.90
C LEU A 744 12.28 55.45 -13.70
N PRO A 745 12.15 55.53 -15.04
CA PRO A 745 13.10 56.28 -15.86
C PRO A 745 13.25 57.73 -15.38
N GLY A 746 14.48 58.15 -15.06
CA GLY A 746 14.79 59.48 -14.52
C GLY A 746 14.76 59.58 -12.99
N GLU A 747 14.54 58.47 -12.28
CA GLU A 747 14.60 58.36 -10.82
C GLU A 747 15.78 57.47 -10.37
N PRO A 748 16.28 57.62 -9.14
CA PRO A 748 15.88 58.60 -8.13
C PRO A 748 16.35 60.01 -8.52
N ASN A 749 15.44 60.98 -8.49
CA ASN A 749 15.80 62.39 -8.66
C ASN A 749 16.58 62.91 -7.43
N ASP A 750 17.42 63.94 -7.60
CA ASP A 750 18.11 64.60 -6.47
C ASP A 750 17.16 65.46 -5.60
N SER A 751 15.85 65.39 -5.85
CA SER A 751 14.83 66.20 -5.20
C SER A 751 14.25 65.53 -3.94
N GLY A 752 14.58 64.26 -3.67
CA GLY A 752 13.95 63.48 -2.60
C GLY A 752 14.88 62.53 -1.84
N PHE A 753 14.55 62.29 -0.56
CA PHE A 753 15.27 61.36 0.32
C PHE A 753 14.42 60.13 0.71
N CYS A 754 13.14 60.10 0.31
CA CYS A 754 12.19 59.05 0.64
C CYS A 754 11.48 58.56 -0.64
N ALA A 755 11.17 57.27 -0.72
CA ALA A 755 10.57 56.67 -1.91
C ALA A 755 9.11 56.29 -1.70
N TYR A 756 8.31 56.48 -2.75
CA TYR A 756 6.92 56.05 -2.81
C TYR A 756 6.68 55.25 -4.10
N LEU A 757 5.62 54.45 -4.10
CA LEU A 757 5.22 53.66 -5.27
C LEU A 757 4.34 54.50 -6.21
N GLU A 758 4.71 54.58 -7.48
CA GLU A 758 3.95 55.27 -8.52
C GLU A 758 3.37 54.25 -9.52
N ARG A 759 2.11 54.45 -9.91
CA ARG A 759 1.39 53.54 -10.82
C ARG A 759 1.60 53.99 -12.27
N ALA A 760 2.54 53.37 -12.98
CA ALA A 760 2.76 53.63 -14.41
C ALA A 760 3.05 52.34 -15.20
N GLU A 761 2.01 51.54 -15.51
CA GLU A 761 2.05 50.27 -16.29
C GLU A 761 2.97 49.14 -15.75
N VAL A 762 4.02 49.49 -15.01
CA VAL A 762 4.95 48.71 -14.20
C VAL A 762 5.07 49.50 -12.90
N ALA A 763 4.89 48.86 -11.75
CA ALA A 763 5.07 49.57 -10.49
C ALA A 763 6.54 49.94 -10.29
N GLY A 764 6.81 51.24 -10.26
CA GLY A 764 8.16 51.75 -10.10
C GLY A 764 8.25 52.73 -8.94
N LEU A 765 9.47 52.86 -8.42
CA LEU A 765 9.79 53.76 -7.33
C LEU A 765 10.07 55.17 -7.86
N LYS A 766 9.61 56.18 -7.11
CA LYS A 766 9.97 57.59 -7.30
C LYS A 766 10.46 58.19 -6.00
N ALA A 767 11.43 59.11 -6.10
CA ALA A 767 11.95 59.83 -4.95
C ALA A 767 11.19 61.16 -4.76
N ASN A 768 10.91 61.51 -3.51
CA ASN A 768 10.26 62.77 -3.13
C ASN A 768 10.84 63.27 -1.78
N PRO A 769 10.76 64.58 -1.44
CA PRO A 769 11.10 65.04 -0.11
C PRO A 769 10.27 64.28 0.93
N CYS A 770 10.89 63.85 2.03
CA CYS A 770 10.18 63.16 3.11
C CYS A 770 9.11 64.05 3.77
N THR A 771 9.21 65.37 3.60
CA THR A 771 8.23 66.38 4.02
C THR A 771 7.05 66.55 3.06
N ALA A 772 7.12 66.00 1.84
CA ALA A 772 6.01 66.00 0.90
C ALA A 772 4.91 65.03 1.35
N MET A 773 3.68 65.26 0.89
CA MET A 773 2.55 64.38 1.17
C MET A 773 2.40 63.35 0.05
N ALA A 774 2.24 62.08 0.39
CA ALA A 774 1.87 61.03 -0.57
C ALA A 774 0.52 60.42 -0.19
N ASP A 775 -0.21 59.96 -1.21
CA ASP A 775 -1.52 59.34 -1.03
C ASP A 775 -1.33 57.87 -0.68
N GLY A 776 -1.35 57.57 0.61
CA GLY A 776 -1.27 56.23 1.17
C GLY A 776 0.09 55.82 1.74
N LEU A 777 0.10 54.67 2.43
CA LEU A 777 1.29 54.08 3.03
C LEU A 777 1.13 52.57 3.20
N VAL A 778 2.26 51.84 3.16
CA VAL A 778 2.30 50.39 3.39
C VAL A 778 3.04 50.13 4.70
N CYS A 779 2.34 49.54 5.66
CA CYS A 779 2.93 49.07 6.91
C CYS A 779 3.27 47.59 6.84
N GLU A 780 4.33 47.22 7.55
CA GLU A 780 4.81 45.85 7.73
C GLU A 780 5.05 45.56 9.21
N LYS A 781 4.76 44.33 9.66
CA LYS A 781 5.26 43.81 10.93
C LYS A 781 5.61 42.33 10.79
N PRO A 782 6.52 41.79 11.61
CA PRO A 782 6.82 40.36 11.59
C PRO A 782 5.57 39.56 11.95
N VAL A 783 5.44 38.38 11.34
CA VAL A 783 4.45 37.39 11.77
C VAL A 783 4.73 37.05 13.22
N VAL A 784 3.72 37.21 14.10
CA VAL A 784 3.81 36.69 15.47
C VAL A 784 3.78 35.18 15.36
N SER A 785 4.96 34.58 15.17
CA SER A 785 5.06 33.17 14.86
C SER A 785 4.57 32.35 16.05
N PRO A 786 3.55 31.49 15.88
CA PRO A 786 3.29 30.42 16.84
C PRO A 786 4.44 29.39 16.82
N ASN A 787 5.33 29.42 15.80
CA ASN A 787 6.38 28.43 15.62
C ASN A 787 7.59 28.55 16.56
N GLN A 788 7.71 29.59 17.39
CA GLN A 788 8.64 29.49 18.53
C GLN A 788 8.11 28.56 19.65
N ASN A 789 6.81 28.25 19.64
CA ASN A 789 6.15 27.31 20.55
C ASN A 789 5.55 26.06 19.86
N ALA A 790 5.75 25.88 18.54
CA ALA A 790 5.34 24.65 17.87
C ALA A 790 6.19 23.49 18.41
N ARG A 791 5.59 22.69 19.29
CA ARG A 791 6.25 21.49 19.83
C ARG A 791 6.78 20.65 18.67
N PRO A 792 8.05 20.20 18.72
CA PRO A 792 8.62 19.39 17.66
C PRO A 792 7.75 18.15 17.40
N CYS A 793 7.61 17.78 16.13
CA CYS A 793 6.90 16.56 15.75
C CYS A 793 7.47 15.37 16.54
N LYS A 794 6.56 14.53 17.06
CA LYS A 794 6.95 13.27 17.70
C LYS A 794 7.77 12.43 16.73
N LYS A 795 8.67 11.62 17.29
CA LYS A 795 9.42 10.64 16.52
C LYS A 795 8.44 9.63 15.88
N PRO A 796 8.44 9.47 14.54
CA PRO A 796 7.59 8.50 13.84
C PRO A 796 7.74 7.10 14.41
N CYS A 797 6.64 6.32 14.42
CA CYS A 797 6.63 4.96 14.95
C CYS A 797 7.72 4.08 14.32
N SER A 798 7.91 4.19 13.01
CA SER A 798 8.93 3.46 12.24
C SER A 798 10.38 3.64 12.74
N LEU A 799 10.68 4.76 13.40
CA LEU A 799 12.01 5.03 13.94
C LEU A 799 12.18 4.55 15.40
N ARG A 800 11.13 3.97 16.01
CA ARG A 800 11.15 3.41 17.37
C ARG A 800 11.50 1.92 17.28
N THR A 801 12.66 1.56 17.82
CA THR A 801 13.27 0.23 17.63
C THR A 801 13.03 -0.74 18.79
N THR A 802 12.35 -0.32 19.85
CA THR A 802 12.05 -1.17 21.01
C THR A 802 10.57 -1.09 21.36
N CYS A 803 10.02 -2.18 21.92
CA CYS A 803 8.62 -2.22 22.32
C CYS A 803 8.27 -1.08 23.29
N SER A 804 9.07 -0.89 24.35
CA SER A 804 8.80 0.15 25.36
C SER A 804 8.77 1.56 24.78
N ASN A 805 9.64 1.87 23.80
CA ASN A 805 9.61 3.16 23.11
C ASN A 805 8.38 3.25 22.18
N CYS A 806 8.06 2.17 21.48
CA CYS A 806 6.89 2.08 20.61
C CYS A 806 5.58 2.34 21.36
N THR A 807 5.35 1.64 22.48
CA THR A 807 4.10 1.68 23.25
C THR A 807 4.03 2.79 24.30
N SER A 808 5.10 3.58 24.48
CA SER A 808 5.19 4.64 25.49
C SER A 808 4.10 5.72 25.42
N ASN A 809 3.44 5.90 24.26
CA ASN A 809 2.53 7.02 23.99
C ASN A 809 1.08 6.58 23.62
N GLY A 810 0.60 5.46 24.18
CA GLY A 810 -0.77 4.98 23.93
C GLY A 810 -0.95 4.32 22.54
N MET A 811 -2.20 4.28 22.04
CA MET A 811 -2.62 3.53 20.83
C MET A 811 -2.17 4.14 19.47
N GLU A 812 -1.23 5.11 19.48
CA GLU A 812 -0.69 5.77 18.27
C GLU A 812 0.19 4.82 17.45
N CYS A 813 0.99 4.00 18.13
CA CYS A 813 1.89 3.04 17.49
C CYS A 813 1.54 1.61 17.93
N MET A 814 1.84 0.65 17.04
CA MET A 814 1.70 -0.79 17.29
C MET A 814 3.06 -1.46 17.15
N TRP A 815 3.46 -2.20 18.19
CA TRP A 815 4.70 -2.98 18.20
C TRP A 815 4.41 -4.41 17.75
N CYS A 816 5.13 -4.88 16.73
CA CYS A 816 5.11 -6.27 16.30
C CYS A 816 6.39 -7.00 16.74
N SER A 817 6.27 -7.95 17.66
CA SER A 817 7.44 -8.63 18.24
C SER A 817 8.12 -9.60 17.28
N SER A 818 7.34 -10.33 16.47
CA SER A 818 7.87 -11.31 15.50
C SER A 818 8.75 -10.64 14.44
N THR A 819 8.35 -9.46 13.95
CA THR A 819 9.13 -8.70 12.98
C THR A 819 10.06 -7.65 13.62
N LYS A 820 10.00 -7.47 14.96
CA LYS A 820 10.71 -6.43 15.72
C LYS A 820 10.51 -5.00 15.18
N ARG A 821 9.27 -4.66 14.80
CA ARG A 821 8.95 -3.39 14.13
C ARG A 821 7.85 -2.63 14.85
N CYS A 822 7.98 -1.31 14.87
CA CYS A 822 6.97 -0.39 15.34
C CYS A 822 6.31 0.30 14.14
N VAL A 823 5.00 0.22 14.02
CA VAL A 823 4.24 0.82 12.91
C VAL A 823 3.18 1.78 13.44
N ASP A 824 2.76 2.73 12.60
CA ASP A 824 1.60 3.58 12.88
C ASP A 824 0.33 2.71 12.90
N SER A 825 -0.55 2.90 13.88
CA SER A 825 -1.78 2.10 13.99
C SER A 825 -2.67 2.24 12.76
N ASN A 826 -2.70 3.42 12.12
CA ASN A 826 -3.46 3.67 10.89
C ASN A 826 -2.81 3.10 9.62
N ALA A 827 -1.58 2.58 9.75
CA ALA A 827 -0.85 1.93 8.67
C ALA A 827 -0.66 0.42 8.91
N TYR A 828 -1.28 -0.16 9.94
CA TYR A 828 -1.11 -1.57 10.28
C TYR A 828 -1.45 -2.50 9.10
N ILE A 829 -2.64 -2.33 8.52
CA ILE A 829 -3.14 -3.17 7.40
C ILE A 829 -2.19 -3.14 6.20
N ILE A 830 -1.68 -1.95 5.83
CA ILE A 830 -0.75 -1.82 4.69
C ILE A 830 0.69 -2.21 5.04
N SER A 831 1.04 -2.22 6.33
CA SER A 831 2.38 -2.61 6.81
C SER A 831 2.56 -4.12 6.85
N PHE A 832 1.46 -4.85 7.07
CA PHE A 832 1.40 -6.30 7.18
C PHE A 832 0.27 -6.93 6.33
N PRO A 833 0.17 -6.62 5.02
CA PRO A 833 -0.97 -7.03 4.19
C PRO A 833 -1.04 -8.55 3.93
N TYR A 834 -0.01 -9.31 4.32
CA TYR A 834 0.08 -10.76 4.17
C TYR A 834 0.10 -11.48 5.51
N GLY A 835 -0.27 -10.79 6.60
CA GLY A 835 -0.21 -11.30 7.95
C GLY A 835 1.21 -11.53 8.44
N GLN A 836 2.18 -10.69 8.06
CA GLN A 836 3.58 -10.89 8.50
C GLN A 836 3.77 -10.68 10.02
N CYS A 837 2.80 -10.05 10.69
CA CYS A 837 2.85 -9.79 12.11
C CYS A 837 2.06 -10.83 12.90
N LEU A 838 2.78 -11.83 13.44
CA LEU A 838 2.21 -12.86 14.32
C LEU A 838 1.33 -12.31 15.46
N GLU A 839 1.82 -11.27 16.15
CA GLU A 839 1.13 -10.60 17.25
C GLU A 839 1.60 -9.14 17.36
N TRP A 840 0.68 -8.26 17.74
CA TRP A 840 0.94 -6.85 17.98
C TRP A 840 0.59 -6.40 19.41
N GLN A 841 1.24 -5.33 19.88
CA GLN A 841 1.09 -4.78 21.23
C GLN A 841 1.01 -3.24 21.19
N THR A 842 0.13 -2.64 21.98
CA THR A 842 -0.08 -1.16 22.05
C THR A 842 0.22 -0.54 23.42
N ALA A 843 0.38 -1.35 24.47
CA ALA A 843 0.62 -0.85 25.83
C ALA A 843 1.66 -1.70 26.57
N THR A 844 1.28 -2.90 27.00
CA THR A 844 2.14 -3.81 27.77
C THR A 844 3.05 -4.61 26.85
N CYS A 845 4.36 -4.48 27.08
CA CYS A 845 5.38 -5.24 26.38
C CYS A 845 5.61 -6.59 27.05
N SER A 846 5.36 -7.68 26.33
CA SER A 846 5.78 -9.02 26.77
C SER A 846 7.30 -9.16 26.59
N PRO A 847 7.96 -10.06 27.36
CA PRO A 847 9.35 -10.40 27.10
C PRO A 847 9.55 -10.82 25.64
N GLN A 848 10.55 -10.23 24.98
CA GLN A 848 10.82 -10.51 23.55
C GLN A 848 11.50 -11.86 23.32
N ASN A 849 12.19 -12.37 24.33
CA ASN A 849 12.88 -13.65 24.30
C ASN A 849 12.24 -14.58 25.34
N CYS A 850 12.30 -15.88 25.07
CA CYS A 850 11.72 -16.90 25.95
C CYS A 850 12.31 -16.83 27.36
N SER A 851 13.61 -16.54 27.48
CA SER A 851 14.31 -16.43 28.76
C SER A 851 13.78 -15.38 29.73
N GLY A 852 12.99 -14.42 29.26
CA GLY A 852 12.33 -13.44 30.12
C GLY A 852 11.03 -13.94 30.77
N LEU A 853 10.53 -15.11 30.38
CA LEU A 853 9.31 -15.72 30.91
C LEU A 853 9.67 -16.61 32.10
N ARG A 854 9.05 -16.34 33.25
CA ARG A 854 9.45 -16.97 34.52
C ARG A 854 8.67 -18.22 34.87
N THR A 855 7.45 -18.40 34.35
CA THR A 855 6.66 -19.61 34.63
C THR A 855 6.49 -20.45 33.39
N CYS A 856 6.32 -21.77 33.54
CA CYS A 856 6.05 -22.64 32.41
C CYS A 856 4.78 -22.22 31.64
N GLY A 857 3.71 -21.81 32.35
CA GLY A 857 2.48 -21.35 31.71
C GLY A 857 2.72 -20.17 30.78
N GLN A 858 3.40 -19.13 31.24
CA GLN A 858 3.79 -17.98 30.42
C GLN A 858 4.71 -18.39 29.26
N CYS A 859 5.61 -19.34 29.51
CA CYS A 859 6.51 -19.87 28.49
C CYS A 859 5.75 -20.52 27.33
N LEU A 860 4.84 -21.46 27.63
CA LEU A 860 4.12 -22.23 26.62
C LEU A 860 2.98 -21.46 25.94
N GLU A 861 2.59 -20.29 26.47
CA GLU A 861 1.72 -19.34 25.75
C GLU A 861 2.39 -18.75 24.50
N GLN A 862 3.73 -18.75 24.45
CA GLN A 862 4.49 -18.28 23.30
C GLN A 862 4.79 -19.45 22.35
N PRO A 863 4.33 -19.41 21.08
CA PRO A 863 4.40 -20.56 20.18
C PRO A 863 5.83 -20.95 19.73
N GLY A 864 6.84 -20.14 20.06
CA GLY A 864 8.26 -20.43 19.80
C GLY A 864 9.07 -20.81 21.05
N CYS A 865 8.43 -20.93 22.21
CA CYS A 865 9.11 -21.18 23.48
C CYS A 865 8.77 -22.56 24.05
N GLY A 866 9.71 -23.16 24.76
CA GLY A 866 9.50 -24.35 25.56
C GLY A 866 10.20 -24.27 26.92
N TRP A 867 9.68 -25.03 27.87
CA TRP A 867 10.14 -25.05 29.25
C TRP A 867 11.10 -26.22 29.47
N CYS A 868 12.33 -25.92 29.89
CA CYS A 868 13.30 -26.89 30.35
C CYS A 868 13.22 -27.00 31.87
N ASN A 869 12.58 -28.05 32.37
CA ASN A 869 12.40 -28.31 33.78
C ASN A 869 13.70 -28.86 34.41
N ASP A 870 14.04 -28.37 35.60
CA ASP A 870 15.19 -28.84 36.34
C ASP A 870 14.87 -30.15 37.11
N PRO A 871 15.89 -30.93 37.51
CA PRO A 871 15.66 -32.22 38.16
C PRO A 871 15.23 -32.11 39.64
N SER A 872 14.93 -30.91 40.16
CA SER A 872 14.67 -30.70 41.60
C SER A 872 13.28 -31.17 42.05
N ASN A 873 12.37 -31.47 41.12
CA ASN A 873 10.95 -31.78 41.39
C ASN A 873 10.24 -30.68 42.22
N THR A 874 10.63 -29.43 41.99
CA THR A 874 9.99 -28.24 42.58
C THR A 874 9.25 -27.38 41.55
N GLY A 875 9.27 -27.78 40.29
CA GLY A 875 8.72 -27.02 39.16
C GLY A 875 9.60 -25.86 38.67
N LYS A 876 10.85 -25.77 39.15
CA LYS A 876 11.85 -24.83 38.63
C LYS A 876 12.30 -25.21 37.23
N GLY A 877 12.65 -24.22 36.43
CA GLY A 877 13.12 -24.44 35.08
C GLY A 877 13.53 -23.17 34.36
N GLN A 878 13.78 -23.31 33.06
CA GLN A 878 14.17 -22.22 32.19
C GLN A 878 13.29 -22.24 30.95
N CYS A 879 12.74 -21.08 30.59
CA CYS A 879 12.06 -20.92 29.32
C CYS A 879 13.08 -20.61 28.22
N LEU A 880 13.10 -21.42 27.17
CA LEU A 880 14.07 -21.34 26.07
C LEU A 880 13.33 -21.35 24.74
N GLU A 881 13.91 -20.71 23.73
CA GLU A 881 13.46 -20.85 22.35
C GLU A 881 13.53 -22.32 21.95
N GLY A 882 12.52 -22.84 21.25
CA GLY A 882 12.50 -24.26 20.94
C GLY A 882 11.35 -24.74 20.06
N SER A 883 11.36 -26.04 19.82
CA SER A 883 10.36 -26.77 19.05
C SER A 883 9.84 -27.96 19.86
N SER A 884 8.90 -28.70 19.29
CA SER A 884 8.43 -29.95 19.88
C SER A 884 9.57 -30.95 20.17
N ARG A 885 10.63 -30.92 19.37
CA ARG A 885 11.79 -31.81 19.49
C ARG A 885 12.80 -31.40 20.55
N GLY A 886 12.84 -30.13 20.94
CA GLY A 886 13.82 -29.63 21.90
C GLY A 886 14.12 -28.14 21.77
N PRO A 887 14.99 -27.62 22.65
CA PRO A 887 15.47 -26.24 22.58
C PRO A 887 16.23 -25.98 21.29
N MET A 888 16.11 -24.74 20.81
CA MET A 888 16.71 -24.28 19.57
C MET A 888 17.53 -23.01 19.81
N LYS A 889 18.57 -22.83 19.01
CA LYS A 889 19.41 -21.63 19.01
C LYS A 889 19.60 -21.09 17.59
N PRO A 890 19.83 -19.78 17.43
CA PRO A 890 20.20 -19.23 16.14
C PRO A 890 21.56 -19.77 15.68
N VAL A 891 21.70 -20.08 14.39
CA VAL A 891 22.96 -20.59 13.80
C VAL A 891 24.10 -19.58 13.95
N SER A 892 23.76 -18.28 13.85
CA SER A 892 24.69 -17.17 14.06
C SER A 892 23.94 -15.96 14.63
N MET A 893 24.67 -14.98 15.17
CA MET A 893 24.06 -13.77 15.73
C MET A 893 23.24 -12.95 14.72
N HIS A 894 23.32 -13.22 13.42
CA HIS A 894 22.67 -12.44 12.36
C HIS A 894 21.74 -13.31 11.48
N SER A 895 21.59 -14.60 11.80
CA SER A 895 20.68 -15.50 11.08
C SER A 895 19.38 -15.67 11.87
N ASN A 896 18.25 -15.64 11.16
CA ASN A 896 16.95 -16.03 11.69
C ASN A 896 16.73 -17.55 11.64
N GLU A 897 17.69 -18.31 11.07
CA GLU A 897 17.63 -19.77 11.07
C GLU A 897 17.96 -20.32 12.46
N MET A 898 17.04 -21.15 12.95
CA MET A 898 17.13 -21.82 14.25
C MET A 898 17.49 -23.28 14.05
N VAL A 899 18.40 -23.80 14.88
CA VAL A 899 18.81 -25.20 14.90
C VAL A 899 18.65 -25.80 16.29
N LEU A 900 18.36 -27.10 16.34
CA LEU A 900 18.24 -27.84 17.60
C LEU A 900 19.57 -27.86 18.36
N ASP A 901 19.52 -27.59 19.66
CA ASP A 901 20.67 -27.72 20.56
C ASP A 901 20.25 -28.38 21.87
N ALA A 902 20.30 -29.71 21.89
CA ALA A 902 19.95 -30.51 23.06
C ALA A 902 20.84 -30.22 24.28
N SER A 903 22.00 -29.57 24.13
CA SER A 903 22.87 -29.24 25.27
C SER A 903 22.26 -28.18 26.19
N LEU A 904 21.33 -27.36 25.67
CA LEU A 904 20.61 -26.34 26.44
C LEU A 904 19.59 -26.96 27.42
N CYS A 905 19.10 -28.17 27.15
CA CYS A 905 18.21 -28.93 28.02
C CYS A 905 18.64 -30.40 28.08
N PRO A 906 19.72 -30.71 28.84
CA PRO A 906 20.41 -31.99 28.74
C PRO A 906 19.64 -33.10 29.44
N LYS A 907 19.04 -34.00 28.65
CA LYS A 907 18.37 -35.22 29.15
C LYS A 907 19.29 -36.10 30.01
N GLU A 908 20.58 -36.14 29.72
CA GLU A 908 21.60 -36.89 30.49
C GLU A 908 21.72 -36.42 31.94
N LYS A 909 21.34 -35.17 32.23
CA LYS A 909 21.32 -34.59 33.58
C LYS A 909 19.92 -34.58 34.20
N ASN A 910 18.99 -35.39 33.67
CA ASN A 910 17.59 -35.46 34.07
C ASN A 910 16.79 -34.16 33.92
N TYR A 911 17.18 -33.29 32.97
CA TYR A 911 16.34 -32.16 32.57
C TYR A 911 15.24 -32.66 31.62
N GLU A 912 14.04 -32.12 31.77
CA GLU A 912 12.88 -32.49 30.96
C GLU A 912 12.40 -31.32 30.10
N TRP A 913 12.21 -31.58 28.81
CA TRP A 913 11.73 -30.58 27.85
C TRP A 913 10.20 -30.67 27.68
N SER A 914 9.54 -29.54 27.87
CA SER A 914 8.10 -29.36 27.71
C SER A 914 7.82 -28.28 26.68
N PHE A 915 7.08 -28.60 25.62
CA PHE A 915 6.70 -27.64 24.56
C PHE A 915 5.19 -27.43 24.42
N ILE A 916 4.40 -28.43 24.84
CA ILE A 916 2.94 -28.46 24.63
C ILE A 916 2.18 -28.37 25.95
N GLN A 917 2.69 -29.08 26.97
CA GLN A 917 2.10 -29.11 28.30
C GLN A 917 3.21 -28.93 29.33
N CYS A 918 2.89 -28.16 30.36
CA CYS A 918 3.80 -27.98 31.47
C CYS A 918 4.02 -29.30 32.22
N PRO A 919 5.19 -29.46 32.86
CA PRO A 919 5.40 -30.53 33.82
C PRO A 919 4.30 -30.50 34.88
N ALA A 920 3.92 -31.68 35.38
CA ALA A 920 2.86 -31.79 36.38
C ALA A 920 3.21 -31.04 37.68
N CYS A 921 4.49 -30.98 38.04
CA CYS A 921 4.96 -30.25 39.20
C CYS A 921 5.31 -28.79 38.87
N GLN A 922 4.67 -27.82 39.54
CA GLN A 922 4.84 -26.38 39.25
C GLN A 922 4.95 -25.50 40.51
N CYS A 923 5.55 -25.99 41.61
CA CYS A 923 5.62 -25.30 42.90
C CYS A 923 6.57 -24.09 42.98
N ASN A 924 6.93 -23.50 41.83
CA ASN A 924 7.81 -22.34 41.70
C ASN A 924 9.11 -22.44 42.51
N GLY A 925 9.61 -23.65 42.81
CA GLY A 925 10.82 -23.78 43.61
C GLY A 925 10.69 -23.64 45.12
N HIS A 926 9.48 -23.41 45.61
CA HIS A 926 9.20 -23.16 47.03
C HIS A 926 8.56 -24.36 47.75
N SER A 927 8.27 -25.43 47.01
CA SER A 927 7.87 -26.72 47.57
C SER A 927 8.26 -27.87 46.64
N THR A 928 8.21 -29.09 47.14
CA THR A 928 8.33 -30.32 46.33
C THR A 928 6.95 -30.90 46.07
N CYS A 929 6.73 -31.47 44.90
CA CYS A 929 5.43 -32.06 44.58
C CYS A 929 5.23 -33.45 45.18
N ILE A 930 4.07 -33.66 45.78
CA ILE A 930 3.53 -34.96 46.20
C ILE A 930 2.54 -35.42 45.12
N ASN A 931 2.54 -36.73 44.81
CA ASN A 931 1.70 -37.33 43.76
C ASN A 931 1.83 -36.63 42.39
N SER A 932 3.02 -36.10 42.11
CA SER A 932 3.42 -35.45 40.86
C SER A 932 2.77 -34.11 40.51
N ASN A 933 1.73 -33.63 41.20
CA ASN A 933 1.04 -32.38 40.84
C ASN A 933 0.59 -31.45 41.99
N VAL A 934 0.72 -31.87 43.26
CA VAL A 934 0.32 -31.05 44.41
C VAL A 934 1.56 -30.59 45.18
N CYS A 935 1.68 -29.29 45.43
CA CYS A 935 2.70 -28.74 46.32
C CYS A 935 2.41 -29.13 47.77
N ASP A 936 3.42 -29.65 48.47
CA ASP A 936 3.29 -30.06 49.87
C ASP A 936 2.98 -28.86 50.78
N HIS A 937 4.02 -28.17 51.25
CA HIS A 937 3.93 -26.96 52.05
C HIS A 937 4.82 -25.90 51.40
N CYS A 938 4.23 -24.73 51.10
CA CYS A 938 4.96 -23.61 50.52
C CYS A 938 5.95 -23.04 51.55
N LYS A 939 7.21 -22.92 51.15
CA LYS A 939 8.31 -22.37 51.95
C LYS A 939 8.64 -20.94 51.48
N ASN A 940 9.63 -20.31 52.13
CA ASN A 940 10.13 -18.98 51.74
C ASN A 940 9.05 -17.88 51.71
N LEU A 941 8.14 -17.90 52.69
CA LEU A 941 7.11 -16.85 52.83
C LEU A 941 6.15 -16.77 51.63
N THR A 942 5.97 -17.89 50.93
CA THR A 942 5.06 -18.01 49.78
C THR A 942 3.78 -18.75 50.15
N THR A 943 2.74 -18.55 49.35
CA THR A 943 1.41 -19.16 49.47
C THR A 943 0.77 -19.29 48.07
N GLY A 944 -0.37 -19.96 48.00
CA GLY A 944 -1.05 -20.31 46.74
C GLY A 944 -0.94 -21.80 46.41
N LYS A 945 -1.62 -22.23 45.35
CA LYS A 945 -1.69 -23.68 44.99
C LYS A 945 -0.36 -24.21 44.43
N GLN A 946 0.43 -23.32 43.87
CA GLN A 946 1.72 -23.56 43.23
C GLN A 946 2.84 -22.74 43.90
N CYS A 947 2.60 -22.23 45.12
CA CYS A 947 3.50 -21.33 45.85
C CYS A 947 3.87 -20.06 45.05
N GLU A 948 2.90 -19.54 44.30
CA GLU A 948 3.06 -18.50 43.28
C GLU A 948 2.85 -17.07 43.78
N THR A 949 2.48 -16.89 45.05
CA THR A 949 2.21 -15.58 45.65
C THR A 949 2.91 -15.41 46.99
N CYS A 950 3.22 -14.19 47.39
CA CYS A 950 3.77 -13.91 48.73
C CYS A 950 2.68 -14.02 49.79
N MET A 951 3.06 -14.50 50.98
CA MET A 951 2.18 -14.46 52.15
C MET A 951 1.78 -13.01 52.47
N PRO A 952 0.57 -12.78 53.03
CA PRO A 952 0.13 -11.44 53.41
C PRO A 952 1.17 -10.71 54.27
N GLY A 953 1.57 -9.51 53.86
CA GLY A 953 2.60 -8.70 54.53
C GLY A 953 4.00 -8.77 53.92
N TYR A 954 4.22 -9.68 52.96
CA TYR A 954 5.48 -9.81 52.19
C TYR A 954 5.26 -9.41 50.73
N TYR A 955 6.31 -8.91 50.07
CA TYR A 955 6.22 -8.35 48.71
C TYR A 955 7.41 -8.83 47.87
N GLY A 956 7.15 -9.16 46.61
CA GLY A 956 8.17 -9.65 45.69
C GLY A 956 7.56 -10.43 44.54
N ASP A 957 8.39 -11.19 43.84
CA ASP A 957 7.99 -12.10 42.77
C ASP A 957 8.57 -13.49 43.11
N PRO A 958 7.77 -14.40 43.68
CA PRO A 958 8.23 -15.75 44.05
C PRO A 958 8.28 -16.72 42.87
N THR A 959 7.99 -16.28 41.64
CA THR A 959 7.97 -17.21 40.50
C THR A 959 9.36 -17.81 40.25
N ASN A 960 9.39 -19.12 39.96
CA ASN A 960 10.60 -19.87 39.59
C ASN A 960 11.82 -19.69 40.53
N GLY A 961 11.58 -19.75 41.83
CA GLY A 961 12.59 -19.63 42.87
C GLY A 961 12.96 -18.20 43.21
N GLY A 962 12.11 -17.25 42.85
CA GLY A 962 12.20 -15.85 43.24
C GLY A 962 12.00 -15.65 44.75
N GLN A 963 11.79 -14.41 45.17
CA GLN A 963 11.74 -14.07 46.59
C GLN A 963 10.55 -13.18 46.93
N CYS A 964 9.99 -13.47 48.09
CA CYS A 964 9.19 -12.63 48.97
C CYS A 964 10.08 -12.26 50.18
#